data_AF-B8G7X6-F1
#
_entry.id   AF-B8G7X6-F1
#
_cell.length_a   1.000
_cell.length_b   1.000
_cell.length_c   1.000
_cell.angle_alpha   90.00
_cell.angle_beta   90.00
_cell.angle_gamma   90.00
#
_symmetry.space_group_name_H-M   'P 1'
#
loop_
_entity.id
_entity.type
_entity.pdbx_description
1 polymer ?
#
loop_
_entity_poly.entity_id
_entity_poly.type
_entity_poly.pdbx_seq_one_letter_code
_entity_poly.pdbx_strand_id
1 'polypeptide(L)'
;MHRLARWLMILCLLVAAPPVHAQPAGRWSVAEFLADQPGRLRDLTFDGRSAAQIIEEQSSYFGISPFLILALLEATAGLLSDPSPPADAISYPFGRHGPEGFVAQIEWVSRELRAGLGPYQQSPTLRLSDGLTLTLSLDEPAEWIAIKRFLAHGRDSTAWLAAVKATHTALRTYFDGQLAPPATVASSNTGWLRAPWPLGTRVVHLAYFDHMYPMVDLGSDGNSEMVDYLGRRNLQYNSHDGHDYVFPDAPFTTPILATAAGTAYAFSEARGLGVVIIHPNGYETVYWHLSALDPIFNTGNGVPVVAGQPIGVSGASGVSGTPHLHFEVRRWEGGIRKQVDPYGWYGTGVDPCPMYAGCAISTWLWHPDLSGQYDFTPPNYPPPPGDTTPPIGTMRVAPPSDLLLAATFDGHPLQTVGQGLPQISGVLSFEAGRFGQAWNSERGSLAFPTTGNLDLAQGTISLWVDIPTDYPVNSRNRHYLFATSADPTGAPVYTGTLALRRDRLGPHGSAQWTFWTVQDADRGEDQLSVPDTLSPGWHHFAVSWEATSGTKALYIDGVLVAERSNTAFPTIAGALLHLGRFSSDSPGAGVRVDELAVYNRPLTAEEIADLAKKPPLSTEPIPITDQLIRIDTNALDDNGGIAAVILGINDELSDPLPYYDSYRWSLPAVKGEHMVSVQYIDRAGNTTVVTQTVRVNLPPHVDVDSEWLDQVTVRLRFNVRDAELPVEMQFSTQPDFAATPWLPLVPEVRWRWEETERPHLFVRFRDAAGLVSVPIEITLRHQVFIPLVGH
;
A
#
# COMPACT_ATOMS: atom_id res chain seq x y z
N MET A 1 -11.65 -81.91 39.19
CA MET A 1 -11.89 -80.49 39.53
C MET A 1 -10.61 -79.71 39.30
N HIS A 2 -10.69 -78.67 38.48
CA HIS A 2 -9.76 -77.56 38.26
C HIS A 2 -8.24 -77.83 38.19
N ARG A 3 -7.70 -77.77 36.96
CA ARG A 3 -6.57 -76.92 36.55
C ARG A 3 -6.23 -77.22 35.09
N LEU A 4 -6.48 -76.26 34.20
CA LEU A 4 -5.82 -76.09 32.90
C LEU A 4 -6.23 -74.71 32.38
N ALA A 5 -5.41 -73.70 32.70
CA ALA A 5 -5.53 -72.34 32.18
C ALA A 5 -4.13 -71.91 31.75
N ARG A 6 -3.96 -71.78 30.42
CA ARG A 6 -2.97 -70.97 29.66
C ARG A 6 -2.71 -71.65 28.32
N TRP A 7 -3.12 -71.01 27.23
CA TRP A 7 -2.50 -70.89 25.89
C TRP A 7 -3.51 -70.07 25.05
N LEU A 8 -3.33 -68.75 24.95
CA LEU A 8 -2.77 -68.05 23.78
C LEU A 8 -3.66 -68.11 22.53
N MET A 9 -4.45 -67.05 22.28
CA MET A 9 -4.54 -66.39 20.98
C MET A 9 -5.30 -65.06 21.16
N ILE A 10 -4.54 -63.98 21.27
CA ILE A 10 -5.01 -62.62 21.04
C ILE A 10 -5.24 -62.52 19.53
N LEU A 11 -6.49 -62.63 19.11
CA LEU A 11 -6.93 -62.15 17.81
C LEU A 11 -7.45 -60.72 18.06
N CYS A 12 -6.54 -59.74 18.05
CA CYS A 12 -6.96 -58.35 17.87
C CYS A 12 -7.49 -58.23 16.44
N LEU A 13 -8.79 -58.45 16.28
CA LEU A 13 -9.55 -57.94 15.15
C LEU A 13 -9.48 -56.41 15.23
N LEU A 14 -8.43 -55.83 14.63
CA LEU A 14 -8.48 -54.50 14.04
C LEU A 14 -9.50 -54.57 12.91
N VAL A 15 -10.79 -54.45 13.24
CA VAL A 15 -11.78 -54.08 12.25
C VAL A 15 -11.46 -52.63 11.92
N ALA A 16 -10.76 -52.40 10.81
CA ALA A 16 -10.66 -51.07 10.24
C ALA A 16 -12.09 -50.56 10.09
N ALA A 17 -12.42 -49.45 10.77
CA ALA A 17 -13.68 -48.78 10.55
C ALA A 17 -13.79 -48.48 9.04
N PRO A 18 -14.95 -48.71 8.40
CA PRO A 18 -15.10 -48.36 7.00
C PRO A 18 -14.82 -46.86 6.84
N PRO A 19 -14.11 -46.44 5.77
CA PRO A 19 -13.82 -45.03 5.54
C PRO A 19 -15.13 -44.23 5.54
N VAL A 20 -15.17 -43.17 6.34
CA VAL A 20 -16.33 -42.28 6.40
C VAL A 20 -16.37 -41.49 5.10
N HIS A 21 -17.42 -41.73 4.33
CA HIS A 21 -17.72 -40.98 3.10
C HIS A 21 -18.03 -39.54 3.48
N ALA A 22 -17.34 -38.58 2.87
CA ALA A 22 -17.88 -37.22 2.78
C ALA A 22 -18.83 -37.21 1.59
N GLN A 23 -20.13 -36.99 1.81
CA GLN A 23 -20.94 -36.32 0.78
C GLN A 23 -20.65 -34.84 0.95
N PRO A 24 -19.80 -34.23 0.10
CA PRO A 24 -19.40 -32.88 0.35
C PRO A 24 -20.57 -31.96 -0.02
N ALA A 25 -21.29 -31.50 1.00
CA ALA A 25 -22.41 -30.58 0.88
C ALA A 25 -22.29 -29.50 1.97
N GLY A 26 -22.09 -28.25 1.57
CA GLY A 26 -21.90 -27.10 2.47
C GLY A 26 -20.46 -26.59 2.55
N ARG A 27 -20.08 -26.00 3.69
CA ARG A 27 -18.70 -25.61 4.02
C ARG A 27 -17.87 -26.89 4.20
N TRP A 28 -16.86 -27.09 3.36
CA TRP A 28 -15.92 -28.21 3.43
C TRP A 28 -14.53 -27.69 3.75
N SER A 29 -13.85 -28.29 4.73
CA SER A 29 -12.44 -28.03 5.05
C SER A 29 -11.68 -29.36 5.24
N VAL A 30 -10.37 -29.32 5.02
CA VAL A 30 -9.48 -30.48 5.26
C VAL A 30 -9.52 -30.86 6.74
N ALA A 31 -9.59 -29.88 7.63
CA ALA A 31 -9.64 -30.13 9.08
C ALA A 31 -10.89 -30.91 9.49
N GLU A 32 -12.08 -30.51 9.03
CA GLU A 32 -13.34 -31.22 9.30
C GLU A 32 -13.32 -32.62 8.66
N PHE A 33 -12.84 -32.73 7.41
CA PHE A 33 -12.73 -34.02 6.74
C PHE A 33 -11.82 -35.00 7.50
N LEU A 34 -10.65 -34.54 7.94
CA LEU A 34 -9.68 -35.39 8.65
C LEU A 34 -10.16 -35.79 10.05
N ALA A 35 -10.99 -34.98 10.71
CA ALA A 35 -11.56 -35.33 12.01
C ALA A 35 -12.34 -36.66 11.98
N ASP A 36 -13.01 -36.93 10.86
CA ASP A 36 -13.80 -38.14 10.66
C ASP A 36 -12.99 -39.36 10.17
N GLN A 37 -11.72 -39.17 9.81
CA GLN A 37 -10.86 -40.26 9.32
C GLN A 37 -10.13 -40.98 10.46
N PRO A 38 -9.93 -42.31 10.38
CA PRO A 38 -9.24 -43.06 11.42
C PRO A 38 -7.71 -42.90 11.39
N GLY A 39 -7.16 -42.42 10.27
CA GLY A 39 -5.73 -42.39 10.02
C GLY A 39 -4.96 -41.31 10.76
N ARG A 40 -3.64 -41.48 10.78
CA ARG A 40 -2.74 -40.67 11.61
C ARG A 40 -2.68 -39.19 11.21
N LEU A 41 -3.05 -38.85 9.97
CA LEU A 41 -2.91 -37.49 9.43
C LEU A 41 -3.62 -36.41 10.27
N ARG A 42 -4.76 -36.73 10.88
CA ARG A 42 -5.57 -35.79 11.68
C ARG A 42 -4.86 -35.31 12.95
N ASP A 43 -3.90 -36.09 13.45
CA ASP A 43 -3.21 -35.82 14.73
C ASP A 43 -1.83 -35.16 14.52
N LEU A 44 -1.40 -34.97 13.27
CA LEU A 44 -0.05 -34.49 12.97
C LEU A 44 0.04 -32.97 13.03
N THR A 45 1.08 -32.49 13.70
CA THR A 45 1.41 -31.07 13.84
C THR A 45 2.90 -30.83 13.58
N PHE A 46 3.22 -29.77 12.85
CA PHE A 46 4.58 -29.35 12.50
C PHE A 46 4.70 -27.84 12.74
N ASP A 47 5.63 -27.43 13.59
CA ASP A 47 5.87 -26.01 13.94
C ASP A 47 4.59 -25.25 14.33
N GLY A 48 3.73 -25.89 15.12
CA GLY A 48 2.47 -25.33 15.60
C GLY A 48 1.32 -25.35 14.58
N ARG A 49 1.55 -25.82 13.35
CA ARG A 49 0.54 -25.96 12.30
C ARG A 49 0.09 -27.42 12.16
N SER A 50 -1.21 -27.65 12.00
CA SER A 50 -1.75 -28.98 11.73
C SER A 50 -1.45 -29.41 10.29
N ALA A 51 -1.41 -30.73 10.03
CA ALA A 51 -1.31 -31.24 8.67
C ALA A 51 -2.44 -30.74 7.76
N ALA A 52 -3.65 -30.53 8.31
CA ALA A 52 -4.76 -29.93 7.60
C ALA A 52 -4.44 -28.51 7.11
N GLN A 53 -3.92 -27.66 8.01
CA GLN A 53 -3.52 -26.28 7.67
C GLN A 53 -2.43 -26.28 6.59
N ILE A 54 -1.43 -27.14 6.70
CA ILE A 54 -0.35 -27.24 5.71
C ILE A 54 -0.89 -27.63 4.33
N ILE A 55 -1.79 -28.61 4.25
CA ILE A 55 -2.39 -29.03 2.98
C ILE A 55 -3.26 -27.92 2.39
N GLU A 56 -4.09 -27.25 3.19
CA GLU A 56 -4.95 -26.15 2.71
C GLU A 56 -4.15 -24.95 2.21
N GLU A 57 -3.08 -24.59 2.92
CA GLU A 57 -2.22 -23.48 2.53
C GLU A 57 -1.50 -23.77 1.22
N GLN A 58 -0.87 -24.94 1.09
CA GLN A 58 -0.16 -25.34 -0.13
C GLN A 58 -1.10 -25.56 -1.32
N SER A 59 -2.29 -26.11 -1.06
CA SER A 59 -3.38 -26.21 -2.03
C SER A 59 -3.79 -24.83 -2.56
N SER A 60 -3.94 -23.87 -1.65
CA SER A 60 -4.35 -22.50 -2.02
C SER A 60 -3.25 -21.75 -2.76
N TYR A 61 -1.99 -21.93 -2.34
CA TYR A 61 -0.85 -21.31 -2.98
C TYR A 61 -0.63 -21.81 -4.41
N PHE A 62 -0.52 -23.12 -4.61
CA PHE A 62 -0.25 -23.73 -5.92
C PHE A 62 -1.48 -23.91 -6.80
N GLY A 63 -2.67 -23.63 -6.29
CA GLY A 63 -3.92 -23.81 -7.04
C GLY A 63 -4.27 -25.28 -7.32
N ILE A 64 -3.80 -26.20 -6.47
CA ILE A 64 -4.00 -27.65 -6.61
C ILE A 64 -5.03 -28.11 -5.59
N SER A 65 -5.98 -28.94 -6.01
CA SER A 65 -7.00 -29.45 -5.10
C SER A 65 -6.44 -30.23 -3.90
N PRO A 66 -6.95 -29.96 -2.68
CA PRO A 66 -6.56 -30.73 -1.52
C PRO A 66 -7.03 -32.20 -1.62
N PHE A 67 -8.07 -32.50 -2.43
CA PHE A 67 -8.51 -33.87 -2.66
C PHE A 67 -7.44 -34.70 -3.36
N LEU A 68 -6.71 -34.09 -4.29
CA LEU A 68 -5.63 -34.77 -5.02
C LEU A 68 -4.46 -35.08 -4.08
N ILE A 69 -4.09 -34.12 -3.23
CA ILE A 69 -3.02 -34.29 -2.22
C ILE A 69 -3.42 -35.39 -1.22
N LEU A 70 -4.64 -35.32 -0.67
CA LEU A 70 -5.16 -36.31 0.28
C LEU A 70 -5.24 -37.71 -0.34
N ALA A 71 -5.71 -37.84 -1.58
CA ALA A 71 -5.77 -39.11 -2.28
C ALA A 71 -4.38 -39.70 -2.56
N LEU A 72 -3.38 -38.86 -2.88
CA LEU A 72 -2.00 -39.29 -3.05
C LEU A 72 -1.40 -39.76 -1.71
N LEU A 73 -1.60 -39.00 -0.63
CA LEU A 73 -1.13 -39.37 0.72
C LEU A 73 -1.70 -40.72 1.17
N GLU A 74 -2.97 -40.99 0.86
CA GLU A 74 -3.57 -42.29 1.08
C GLU A 74 -2.96 -43.37 0.18
N ALA A 75 -2.84 -43.09 -1.12
CA ALA A 75 -2.38 -44.06 -2.10
C ALA A 75 -0.93 -44.51 -1.90
N THR A 76 -0.07 -43.63 -1.38
CA THR A 76 1.36 -43.91 -1.21
C THR A 76 1.77 -44.21 0.23
N ALA A 77 1.03 -43.72 1.22
CA ALA A 77 1.41 -43.81 2.62
C ALA A 77 0.26 -44.21 3.58
N GLY A 78 -0.98 -44.38 3.09
CA GLY A 78 -2.11 -44.83 3.90
C GLY A 78 -2.52 -43.87 5.02
N LEU A 79 -2.18 -42.59 4.91
CA LEU A 79 -2.29 -41.66 6.05
C LEU A 79 -3.73 -41.27 6.42
N LEU A 80 -4.72 -41.55 5.58
CA LEU A 80 -6.14 -41.33 5.91
C LEU A 80 -6.76 -42.54 6.61
N SER A 81 -6.33 -43.76 6.28
CA SER A 81 -6.92 -44.99 6.83
C SER A 81 -6.13 -45.63 7.98
N ASP A 82 -4.80 -45.51 7.98
CA ASP A 82 -3.94 -46.18 8.96
C ASP A 82 -3.69 -45.31 10.21
N PRO A 83 -4.16 -45.71 11.41
CA PRO A 83 -3.89 -44.98 12.65
C PRO A 83 -2.44 -45.12 13.12
N SER A 84 -1.67 -46.09 12.61
CA SER A 84 -0.30 -46.39 13.06
C SER A 84 0.66 -46.63 11.89
N PRO A 85 0.79 -45.67 10.95
CA PRO A 85 1.65 -45.84 9.79
C PRO A 85 3.12 -45.87 10.23
N PRO A 86 3.99 -46.54 9.45
CA PRO A 86 5.44 -46.49 9.66
C PRO A 86 5.97 -45.05 9.75
N ALA A 87 6.97 -44.80 10.59
CA ALA A 87 7.49 -43.45 10.81
C ALA A 87 8.04 -42.80 9.53
N ASP A 88 8.58 -43.59 8.61
CA ASP A 88 9.05 -43.12 7.30
C ASP A 88 7.92 -42.69 6.37
N ALA A 89 6.70 -43.21 6.54
CA ALA A 89 5.50 -42.77 5.82
C ALA A 89 5.07 -41.35 6.20
N ILE A 90 5.50 -40.83 7.35
CA ILE A 90 5.26 -39.43 7.77
C ILE A 90 6.35 -38.51 7.23
N SER A 91 7.63 -38.93 7.29
CA SER A 91 8.75 -38.11 6.81
C SER A 91 8.90 -38.12 5.28
N TYR A 92 8.43 -39.17 4.61
CA TYR A 92 8.52 -39.38 3.16
C TYR A 92 7.22 -39.97 2.61
N PRO A 93 6.06 -39.29 2.77
CA PRO A 93 4.77 -39.84 2.37
C PRO A 93 4.69 -40.19 0.87
N PHE A 94 5.47 -39.52 0.02
CA PHE A 94 5.53 -39.81 -1.42
C PHE A 94 6.81 -40.57 -1.84
N GLY A 95 7.68 -40.91 -0.88
CA GLY A 95 8.95 -41.63 -1.08
C GLY A 95 10.20 -40.78 -0.92
N ARG A 96 11.35 -41.45 -0.79
CA ARG A 96 12.68 -40.85 -0.50
C ARG A 96 13.33 -40.06 -1.64
N HIS A 97 12.64 -39.93 -2.75
CA HIS A 97 13.12 -39.15 -3.90
C HIS A 97 12.76 -37.67 -3.77
N GLY A 98 11.73 -37.36 -2.98
CA GLY A 98 11.41 -36.00 -2.56
C GLY A 98 12.25 -35.56 -1.36
N PRO A 99 12.08 -34.30 -0.92
CA PRO A 99 12.76 -33.76 0.25
C PRO A 99 12.37 -34.50 1.54
N GLU A 100 13.19 -34.34 2.58
CA GLU A 100 12.88 -34.87 3.91
C GLU A 100 11.87 -33.97 4.64
N GLY A 101 10.85 -34.59 5.24
CA GLY A 101 9.89 -33.92 6.12
C GLY A 101 8.54 -33.67 5.44
N PHE A 102 7.47 -33.74 6.23
CA PHE A 102 6.09 -33.66 5.74
C PHE A 102 5.81 -32.35 5.01
N VAL A 103 6.16 -31.20 5.60
CA VAL A 103 5.92 -29.87 5.01
C VAL A 103 6.59 -29.75 3.63
N ALA A 104 7.88 -30.10 3.54
CA ALA A 104 8.64 -30.05 2.29
C ALA A 104 8.09 -31.02 1.23
N GLN A 105 7.56 -32.17 1.65
CA GLN A 105 6.91 -33.13 0.75
C GLN A 105 5.55 -32.63 0.22
N ILE A 106 4.75 -31.93 1.03
CA ILE A 106 3.50 -31.31 0.59
C ILE A 106 3.77 -30.17 -0.40
N GLU A 107 4.77 -29.33 -0.12
CA GLU A 107 5.22 -28.28 -1.05
C GLU A 107 5.70 -28.89 -2.37
N TRP A 108 6.53 -29.94 -2.30
CA TRP A 108 7.07 -30.63 -3.46
C TRP A 108 5.95 -31.21 -4.35
N VAL A 109 5.01 -31.99 -3.80
CA VAL A 109 3.92 -32.56 -4.61
C VAL A 109 3.05 -31.46 -5.22
N SER A 110 2.78 -30.38 -4.49
CA SER A 110 1.94 -29.28 -4.98
C SER A 110 2.60 -28.58 -6.17
N ARG A 111 3.91 -28.33 -6.09
CA ARG A 111 4.72 -27.78 -7.18
C ARG A 111 4.78 -28.72 -8.39
N GLU A 112 5.03 -30.00 -8.19
CA GLU A 112 5.11 -30.98 -9.28
C GLU A 112 3.75 -31.19 -9.97
N LEU A 113 2.65 -31.22 -9.21
CA LEU A 113 1.32 -31.31 -9.77
C LEU A 113 0.98 -30.06 -10.58
N ARG A 114 1.33 -28.86 -10.10
CA ARG A 114 1.16 -27.60 -10.83
C ARG A 114 1.96 -27.59 -12.14
N ALA A 115 3.23 -27.97 -12.10
CA ALA A 115 4.07 -28.12 -13.29
C ALA A 115 3.59 -29.25 -14.24
N GLY A 116 2.85 -30.21 -13.68
CA GLY A 116 2.21 -31.31 -14.38
C GLY A 116 1.04 -30.91 -15.28
N LEU A 117 0.49 -29.70 -15.14
CA LEU A 117 -0.66 -29.25 -15.92
C LEU A 117 -0.32 -28.80 -17.35
N GLY A 118 0.96 -28.64 -17.67
CA GLY A 118 1.43 -28.19 -18.99
C GLY A 118 1.84 -26.71 -19.00
N PRO A 119 1.94 -26.08 -20.19
CA PRO A 119 1.42 -26.53 -21.49
C PRO A 119 2.16 -27.71 -22.11
N TYR A 120 1.48 -28.48 -22.95
CA TYR A 120 2.07 -29.56 -23.74
C TYR A 120 1.86 -29.31 -25.23
N GLN A 121 2.95 -29.03 -25.96
CA GLN A 121 2.93 -28.97 -27.43
C GLN A 121 2.90 -30.36 -28.07
N GLN A 122 3.34 -31.38 -27.33
CA GLN A 122 3.32 -32.78 -27.69
C GLN A 122 3.08 -33.63 -26.44
N SER A 123 2.57 -34.84 -26.63
CA SER A 123 2.36 -35.81 -25.56
C SER A 123 3.62 -36.00 -24.70
N PRO A 124 3.54 -35.82 -23.36
CA PRO A 124 4.70 -35.94 -22.49
C PRO A 124 5.10 -37.41 -22.31
N THR A 125 6.42 -37.63 -22.20
CA THR A 125 6.99 -38.95 -21.94
C THR A 125 7.45 -39.10 -20.49
N LEU A 126 7.11 -40.22 -19.86
CA LEU A 126 7.58 -40.64 -18.54
C LEU A 126 8.70 -41.65 -18.69
N ARG A 127 9.71 -41.58 -17.84
CA ARG A 127 10.75 -42.61 -17.73
C ARG A 127 10.74 -43.21 -16.33
N LEU A 128 10.54 -44.52 -16.26
CA LEU A 128 10.48 -45.29 -15.01
C LEU A 128 11.86 -45.85 -14.64
N SER A 129 12.03 -46.24 -13.38
CA SER A 129 13.35 -46.67 -12.85
C SER A 129 13.87 -47.98 -13.45
N ASP A 130 12.98 -48.80 -14.02
CA ASP A 130 13.30 -50.02 -14.76
C ASP A 130 13.68 -49.76 -16.24
N GLY A 131 13.68 -48.49 -16.66
CA GLY A 131 14.03 -48.06 -18.01
C GLY A 131 12.86 -47.99 -18.97
N LEU A 132 11.64 -48.38 -18.57
CA LEU A 132 10.45 -48.24 -19.41
C LEU A 132 10.16 -46.75 -19.67
N THR A 133 9.86 -46.42 -20.92
CA THR A 133 9.40 -45.09 -21.32
C THR A 133 7.95 -45.18 -21.79
N LEU A 134 7.08 -44.33 -21.24
CA LEU A 134 5.66 -44.26 -21.56
C LEU A 134 5.33 -42.90 -22.14
N THR A 135 4.46 -42.84 -23.15
CA THR A 135 3.92 -41.58 -23.68
C THR A 135 2.49 -41.40 -23.18
N LEU A 136 2.18 -40.27 -22.54
CA LEU A 136 0.83 -39.97 -22.03
C LEU A 136 -0.03 -39.32 -23.11
N SER A 137 -1.31 -39.70 -23.20
CA SER A 137 -2.25 -39.04 -24.11
C SER A 137 -2.69 -37.70 -23.55
N LEU A 138 -2.77 -36.68 -24.42
CA LEU A 138 -3.37 -35.39 -24.09
C LEU A 138 -4.91 -35.42 -24.10
N ASP A 139 -5.51 -36.56 -24.49
CA ASP A 139 -6.96 -36.78 -24.37
C ASP A 139 -7.39 -37.06 -22.92
N GLU A 140 -6.44 -37.29 -22.01
CA GLU A 140 -6.70 -37.46 -20.59
C GLU A 140 -6.84 -36.10 -19.87
N PRO A 141 -7.63 -36.00 -18.79
CA PRO A 141 -7.66 -34.80 -17.96
C PRO A 141 -6.25 -34.41 -17.48
N ALA A 142 -5.92 -33.13 -17.51
CA ALA A 142 -4.58 -32.63 -17.20
C ALA A 142 -4.10 -33.01 -15.79
N GLU A 143 -5.03 -33.12 -14.84
CA GLU A 143 -4.77 -33.56 -13.47
C GLU A 143 -4.24 -35.01 -13.44
N TRP A 144 -4.75 -35.88 -14.30
CA TRP A 144 -4.29 -37.26 -14.42
C TRP A 144 -2.91 -37.36 -15.07
N ILE A 145 -2.62 -36.48 -16.04
CA ILE A 145 -1.28 -36.35 -16.62
C ILE A 145 -0.29 -35.91 -15.53
N ALA A 146 -0.65 -34.90 -14.74
CA ALA A 146 0.15 -34.40 -13.62
C ALA A 146 0.42 -35.48 -12.55
N ILE A 147 -0.63 -36.20 -12.12
CA ILE A 147 -0.52 -37.29 -11.15
C ILE A 147 0.40 -38.41 -11.67
N LYS A 148 0.22 -38.82 -12.93
CA LYS A 148 1.04 -39.88 -13.56
C LYS A 148 2.51 -39.48 -13.68
N ARG A 149 2.78 -38.20 -13.97
CA ARG A 149 4.13 -37.63 -13.96
C ARG A 149 4.74 -37.67 -12.57
N PHE A 150 4.04 -37.14 -11.57
CA PHE A 150 4.52 -37.12 -10.19
C PHE A 150 4.82 -38.54 -9.66
N LEU A 151 3.92 -39.49 -9.89
CA LEU A 151 4.10 -40.85 -9.42
C LEU A 151 5.26 -41.59 -10.11
N ALA A 152 5.70 -41.15 -11.30
CA ALA A 152 6.81 -41.78 -12.03
C ALA A 152 8.16 -41.60 -11.31
N HIS A 153 8.31 -40.58 -10.46
CA HIS A 153 9.54 -40.33 -9.72
C HIS A 153 9.90 -41.53 -8.83
N GLY A 154 10.98 -42.23 -9.20
CA GLY A 154 11.55 -43.31 -8.39
C GLY A 154 10.85 -44.65 -8.43
N ARG A 155 9.85 -44.81 -9.29
CA ARG A 155 9.06 -46.04 -9.34
C ARG A 155 9.37 -46.83 -10.60
N ASP A 156 9.40 -48.16 -10.46
CA ASP A 156 9.38 -49.07 -11.60
C ASP A 156 7.96 -49.17 -12.17
N SER A 157 7.80 -49.85 -13.31
CA SER A 157 6.50 -50.02 -13.97
C SER A 157 5.41 -50.64 -13.10
N THR A 158 5.77 -51.55 -12.18
CA THR A 158 4.79 -52.24 -11.33
C THR A 158 4.32 -51.33 -10.20
N ALA A 159 5.26 -50.69 -9.50
CA ALA A 159 4.99 -49.77 -8.41
C ALA A 159 4.26 -48.51 -8.90
N TRP A 160 4.63 -47.99 -10.07
CA TRP A 160 3.96 -46.85 -10.69
C TRP A 160 2.49 -47.15 -11.01
N LEU A 161 2.21 -48.28 -11.68
CA LEU A 161 0.84 -48.66 -12.03
C LEU A 161 -0.02 -48.92 -10.78
N ALA A 162 0.56 -49.52 -9.75
CA ALA A 162 -0.11 -49.72 -8.47
C ALA A 162 -0.49 -48.39 -7.81
N ALA A 163 0.43 -47.44 -7.75
CA ALA A 163 0.18 -46.12 -7.15
C ALA A 163 -0.89 -45.31 -7.92
N VAL A 164 -0.89 -45.36 -9.27
CA VAL A 164 -1.91 -44.71 -10.10
C VAL A 164 -3.31 -45.29 -9.81
N LYS A 165 -3.42 -46.62 -9.74
CA LYS A 165 -4.70 -47.30 -9.40
C LYS A 165 -5.15 -47.01 -7.97
N ALA A 166 -4.21 -46.97 -7.02
CA ALA A 166 -4.50 -46.64 -5.63
C ALA A 166 -5.02 -45.20 -5.50
N THR A 167 -4.43 -44.24 -6.22
CA THR A 167 -4.87 -42.83 -6.24
C THR A 167 -6.29 -42.72 -6.79
N HIS A 168 -6.59 -43.40 -7.90
CA HIS A 168 -7.95 -43.46 -8.45
C HIS A 168 -8.96 -44.09 -7.47
N THR A 169 -8.53 -45.11 -6.74
CA THR A 169 -9.36 -45.77 -5.72
C THR A 169 -9.62 -44.84 -4.54
N ALA A 170 -8.60 -44.13 -4.05
CA ALA A 170 -8.74 -43.17 -2.96
C ALA A 170 -9.71 -42.03 -3.33
N LEU A 171 -9.58 -41.45 -4.52
CA LEU A 171 -10.52 -40.43 -5.00
C LEU A 171 -11.97 -40.91 -5.02
N ARG A 172 -12.22 -42.15 -5.47
CA ARG A 172 -13.57 -42.74 -5.47
C ARG A 172 -14.08 -43.04 -4.06
N THR A 173 -13.22 -43.51 -3.17
CA THR A 173 -13.60 -43.90 -1.81
C THR A 173 -13.91 -42.71 -0.92
N TYR A 174 -13.08 -41.66 -0.98
CA TYR A 174 -13.17 -40.54 -0.05
C TYR A 174 -13.93 -39.33 -0.62
N PHE A 175 -14.01 -39.21 -1.95
CA PHE A 175 -14.51 -38.01 -2.62
C PHE A 175 -15.46 -38.29 -3.79
N ASP A 176 -16.06 -39.49 -3.89
CA ASP A 176 -16.95 -39.91 -4.99
C ASP A 176 -16.35 -39.76 -6.41
N GLY A 177 -15.02 -39.72 -6.51
CA GLY A 177 -14.30 -39.48 -7.76
C GLY A 177 -14.23 -38.00 -8.17
N GLN A 178 -14.71 -37.09 -7.33
CA GLN A 178 -14.51 -35.65 -7.50
C GLN A 178 -13.01 -35.33 -7.35
N LEU A 179 -12.54 -34.40 -8.18
CA LEU A 179 -11.14 -33.98 -8.17
C LEU A 179 -10.92 -32.75 -7.28
N ALA A 180 -11.98 -32.07 -6.85
CA ALA A 180 -11.92 -30.88 -6.00
C ALA A 180 -13.11 -30.82 -5.03
N PRO A 181 -12.97 -30.06 -3.92
CA PRO A 181 -14.09 -29.70 -3.07
C PRO A 181 -15.25 -29.09 -3.88
N PRO A 182 -16.51 -29.27 -3.45
CA PRO A 182 -17.63 -28.59 -4.07
C PRO A 182 -17.43 -27.09 -3.91
N ALA A 183 -17.18 -26.44 -5.04
CA ALA A 183 -17.45 -25.02 -5.15
C ALA A 183 -18.96 -24.85 -5.32
N THR A 184 -19.52 -23.77 -4.75
CA THR A 184 -20.79 -23.26 -5.26
C THR A 184 -20.64 -23.09 -6.77
N VAL A 185 -21.57 -23.67 -7.54
CA VAL A 185 -21.55 -23.51 -9.00
C VAL A 185 -21.50 -22.01 -9.27
N ALA A 186 -20.49 -21.58 -10.05
CA ALA A 186 -20.36 -20.19 -10.43
C ALA A 186 -21.68 -19.77 -11.10
N SER A 187 -22.49 -18.99 -10.37
CA SER A 187 -23.57 -18.25 -11.01
C SER A 187 -22.89 -17.23 -11.92
N SER A 188 -23.40 -17.07 -13.13
CA SER A 188 -23.02 -15.95 -13.99
C SER A 188 -23.19 -14.63 -13.22
N ASN A 189 -22.07 -14.12 -12.71
CA ASN A 189 -21.96 -12.86 -12.01
C ASN A 189 -20.91 -12.07 -12.79
N THR A 190 -21.32 -11.43 -13.87
CA THR A 190 -20.49 -10.39 -14.49
C THR A 190 -20.53 -9.17 -13.58
N GLY A 191 -19.38 -8.53 -13.40
CA GLY A 191 -19.26 -7.26 -12.70
C GLY A 191 -19.64 -7.24 -11.22
N TRP A 192 -18.90 -7.95 -10.37
CA TRP A 192 -19.08 -7.96 -8.91
C TRP A 192 -17.83 -7.58 -8.12
N LEU A 193 -16.65 -7.52 -8.76
CA LEU A 193 -15.42 -7.07 -8.14
C LEU A 193 -15.39 -5.54 -8.05
N ARG A 194 -15.14 -5.01 -6.86
CA ARG A 194 -14.80 -3.60 -6.61
C ARG A 194 -13.28 -3.38 -6.78
N ALA A 195 -12.85 -2.13 -6.86
CA ALA A 195 -11.43 -1.80 -6.96
C ALA A 195 -10.64 -2.35 -5.73
N PRO A 196 -9.45 -2.94 -5.91
CA PRO A 196 -8.64 -3.46 -4.81
C PRO A 196 -7.87 -2.39 -4.01
N TRP A 197 -8.18 -1.11 -4.22
CA TRP A 197 -7.56 0.05 -3.60
C TRP A 197 -8.61 1.17 -3.46
N PRO A 198 -8.37 2.18 -2.61
CA PRO A 198 -9.26 3.34 -2.51
C PRO A 198 -9.43 4.05 -3.86
N LEU A 199 -10.65 4.42 -4.22
CA LEU A 199 -10.89 5.20 -5.44
C LEU A 199 -10.12 6.53 -5.41
N GLY A 200 -9.64 6.98 -6.57
CA GLY A 200 -8.78 8.15 -6.69
C GLY A 200 -7.29 7.87 -6.45
N THR A 201 -6.91 6.71 -5.89
CA THR A 201 -5.50 6.29 -5.80
C THR A 201 -4.88 6.26 -7.18
N ARG A 202 -3.71 6.85 -7.41
CA ARG A 202 -3.05 6.71 -8.71
C ARG A 202 -2.47 5.31 -8.86
N VAL A 203 -2.86 4.65 -9.95
CA VAL A 203 -2.44 3.28 -10.26
C VAL A 203 -1.88 3.21 -11.66
N VAL A 204 -0.75 2.53 -11.79
CA VAL A 204 -0.17 2.13 -13.07
C VAL A 204 -0.33 0.62 -13.17
N HIS A 205 -1.07 0.15 -14.19
CA HIS A 205 -1.13 -1.26 -14.53
C HIS A 205 0.19 -1.64 -15.19
N LEU A 206 1.12 -2.11 -14.37
CA LEU A 206 2.52 -2.36 -14.73
C LEU A 206 2.63 -3.57 -15.64
N ALA A 207 1.92 -4.65 -15.30
CA ALA A 207 1.94 -5.89 -16.04
C ALA A 207 0.54 -6.48 -16.13
N TYR A 208 0.24 -7.06 -17.29
CA TYR A 208 -1.06 -7.63 -17.59
C TYR A 208 -0.98 -9.15 -17.53
N PHE A 209 -2.11 -9.76 -17.23
CA PHE A 209 -2.28 -11.20 -17.33
C PHE A 209 -1.95 -11.69 -18.74
N ASP A 210 -1.00 -12.63 -18.82
CA ASP A 210 -0.52 -13.18 -20.08
C ASP A 210 -1.42 -14.33 -20.56
N HIS A 211 -2.21 -14.08 -21.61
CA HIS A 211 -3.08 -15.10 -22.19
C HIS A 211 -2.32 -16.15 -23.01
N MET A 212 -1.06 -15.89 -23.37
CA MET A 212 -0.22 -16.87 -24.03
C MET A 212 0.52 -17.76 -23.04
N TYR A 213 0.80 -17.30 -21.82
CA TYR A 213 1.48 -18.09 -20.80
C TYR A 213 0.95 -17.74 -19.39
N PRO A 214 -0.28 -18.17 -19.06
CA PRO A 214 -1.00 -17.73 -17.86
C PRO A 214 -0.50 -18.38 -16.56
N MET A 215 0.72 -18.94 -16.55
CA MET A 215 1.31 -19.69 -15.46
C MET A 215 2.71 -19.12 -15.21
N VAL A 216 3.12 -18.96 -13.94
CA VAL A 216 4.48 -18.52 -13.60
C VAL A 216 5.51 -19.43 -14.26
N ASP A 217 6.27 -18.87 -15.20
CA ASP A 217 7.47 -19.52 -15.72
C ASP A 217 8.69 -18.90 -15.05
N LEU A 218 9.54 -19.74 -14.45
CA LEU A 218 10.79 -19.32 -13.83
C LEU A 218 11.98 -19.49 -14.80
N GLY A 219 11.70 -19.75 -16.09
CA GLY A 219 12.68 -19.98 -17.15
C GLY A 219 13.13 -18.73 -17.92
N SER A 220 14.23 -18.88 -18.68
CA SER A 220 14.85 -17.85 -19.54
C SER A 220 14.70 -18.17 -21.04
N ASP A 221 13.73 -19.02 -21.37
CA ASP A 221 13.57 -19.73 -22.64
C ASP A 221 12.97 -18.89 -23.79
N GLY A 222 13.30 -17.60 -23.81
CA GLY A 222 13.12 -16.77 -25.01
C GLY A 222 11.67 -16.34 -25.27
N ASN A 223 10.80 -16.39 -24.27
CA ASN A 223 9.44 -15.88 -24.41
C ASN A 223 9.39 -14.36 -24.17
N SER A 224 9.78 -13.57 -25.17
CA SER A 224 9.74 -12.09 -25.09
C SER A 224 8.35 -11.50 -25.39
N GLU A 225 7.32 -12.32 -25.56
CA GLU A 225 6.03 -11.88 -26.09
C GLU A 225 4.86 -12.31 -25.17
N MET A 226 4.34 -11.37 -24.39
CA MET A 226 3.08 -11.50 -23.65
C MET A 226 1.90 -11.02 -24.52
N VAL A 227 0.72 -11.62 -24.34
CA VAL A 227 -0.54 -11.16 -24.93
C VAL A 227 -1.55 -10.78 -23.86
N ASP A 228 -1.99 -9.52 -23.85
CA ASP A 228 -3.01 -9.04 -22.91
C ASP A 228 -4.45 -9.29 -23.39
N TYR A 229 -5.42 -8.92 -22.57
CA TYR A 229 -6.86 -9.07 -22.86
C TYR A 229 -7.33 -8.32 -24.12
N LEU A 230 -6.58 -7.33 -24.61
CA LEU A 230 -6.87 -6.59 -25.84
C LEU A 230 -6.24 -7.24 -27.08
N GLY A 231 -5.46 -8.31 -26.90
CA GLY A 231 -4.68 -8.95 -27.95
C GLY A 231 -3.40 -8.18 -28.33
N ARG A 232 -2.96 -7.21 -27.52
CA ARG A 232 -1.70 -6.48 -27.73
C ARG A 232 -0.51 -7.39 -27.37
N ARG A 233 0.62 -7.17 -28.05
CA ARG A 233 1.84 -7.99 -27.95
C ARG A 233 3.04 -7.15 -27.48
N ASN A 234 4.08 -7.80 -26.95
CA ASN A 234 5.38 -7.19 -26.57
C ASN A 234 5.27 -6.07 -25.51
N LEU A 235 4.46 -6.27 -24.47
CA LEU A 235 4.31 -5.34 -23.35
C LEU A 235 5.44 -5.50 -22.32
N GLN A 236 5.66 -4.47 -21.50
CA GLN A 236 6.70 -4.46 -20.45
C GLN A 236 6.33 -5.47 -19.34
N TYR A 237 7.32 -6.28 -18.93
CA TYR A 237 7.17 -7.41 -18.00
C TYR A 237 6.36 -8.58 -18.59
N ASN A 238 7.00 -9.72 -18.75
CA ASN A 238 6.49 -10.89 -19.47
C ASN A 238 6.36 -12.11 -18.53
N SER A 239 5.42 -13.00 -18.87
CA SER A 239 5.29 -14.37 -18.32
C SER A 239 5.04 -14.51 -16.81
N HIS A 240 3.90 -14.03 -16.31
CA HIS A 240 3.44 -14.37 -14.96
C HIS A 240 1.91 -14.36 -14.84
N ASP A 241 1.40 -14.95 -13.75
CA ASP A 241 0.01 -15.35 -13.59
C ASP A 241 -0.81 -14.32 -12.81
N GLY A 242 -1.08 -13.15 -13.39
CA GLY A 242 -1.91 -12.13 -12.74
C GLY A 242 -1.71 -10.75 -13.34
N HIS A 243 -2.23 -9.75 -12.62
CA HIS A 243 -2.06 -8.33 -12.95
C HIS A 243 -1.23 -7.65 -11.89
N ASP A 244 -0.24 -6.86 -12.31
CA ASP A 244 0.58 -6.07 -11.40
C ASP A 244 0.19 -4.60 -11.46
N TYR A 245 -0.11 -4.04 -10.29
CA TYR A 245 -0.50 -2.65 -10.11
C TYR A 245 0.54 -1.93 -9.26
N VAL A 246 1.19 -0.92 -9.83
CA VAL A 246 2.11 -0.04 -9.11
C VAL A 246 1.34 1.18 -8.60
N PHE A 247 1.66 1.59 -7.38
CA PHE A 247 1.07 2.75 -6.71
C PHE A 247 2.17 3.79 -6.52
N PRO A 248 2.45 4.66 -7.50
CA PRO A 248 3.70 5.40 -7.47
C PRO A 248 3.70 6.55 -6.45
N ASP A 249 2.53 6.94 -5.92
CA ASP A 249 2.40 7.93 -4.84
C ASP A 249 2.58 7.31 -3.45
N ALA A 250 2.22 6.04 -3.29
CA ALA A 250 2.31 5.34 -2.01
C ALA A 250 2.76 3.87 -2.21
N PRO A 251 3.99 3.61 -2.70
CA PRO A 251 4.40 2.28 -3.15
C PRO A 251 4.36 1.20 -2.05
N PHE A 252 4.59 1.61 -0.80
CA PHE A 252 4.61 0.72 0.38
C PHE A 252 3.47 0.96 1.36
N THR A 253 2.60 1.93 1.07
CA THR A 253 1.62 2.43 2.06
C THR A 253 0.21 2.52 1.49
N THR A 254 0.00 2.18 0.21
CA THR A 254 -1.35 2.15 -0.36
C THR A 254 -2.16 1.04 0.29
N PRO A 255 -3.32 1.35 0.91
CA PRO A 255 -4.21 0.32 1.43
C PRO A 255 -4.69 -0.59 0.31
N ILE A 256 -4.55 -1.91 0.51
CA ILE A 256 -5.12 -2.92 -0.37
C ILE A 256 -6.42 -3.41 0.26
N LEU A 257 -7.48 -3.40 -0.55
CA LEU A 257 -8.85 -3.67 -0.14
C LEU A 257 -9.34 -5.00 -0.74
N ALA A 258 -10.19 -5.70 0.01
CA ALA A 258 -10.93 -6.83 -0.51
C ALA A 258 -11.85 -6.39 -1.65
N THR A 259 -11.66 -6.92 -2.85
CA THR A 259 -12.50 -6.59 -4.03
C THR A 259 -13.95 -7.07 -3.90
N ALA A 260 -14.23 -8.05 -3.03
CA ALA A 260 -15.56 -8.56 -2.77
C ALA A 260 -15.66 -9.27 -1.40
N ALA A 261 -16.88 -9.52 -0.94
CA ALA A 261 -17.11 -10.25 0.30
C ALA A 261 -16.69 -11.72 0.19
N GLY A 262 -16.15 -12.28 1.27
CA GLY A 262 -15.66 -13.66 1.29
C GLY A 262 -14.97 -14.01 2.61
N THR A 263 -14.19 -15.09 2.56
CA THR A 263 -13.35 -15.54 3.68
C THR A 263 -11.89 -15.37 3.31
N ALA A 264 -11.16 -14.56 4.06
CA ALA A 264 -9.78 -14.18 3.81
C ALA A 264 -8.77 -15.02 4.62
N TYR A 265 -7.68 -15.38 3.98
CA TYR A 265 -6.55 -16.14 4.53
C TYR A 265 -5.27 -15.39 4.20
N ALA A 266 -4.45 -15.12 5.20
CA ALA A 266 -3.15 -14.50 5.04
C ALA A 266 -2.03 -15.54 4.99
N PHE A 267 -1.01 -15.22 4.20
CA PHE A 267 0.13 -16.07 3.91
C PHE A 267 1.42 -15.26 4.08
N SER A 268 2.47 -15.95 4.53
CA SER A 268 3.83 -15.43 4.61
C SER A 268 4.76 -16.47 4.02
N GLU A 269 5.03 -16.36 2.73
CA GLU A 269 5.75 -17.37 1.96
C GLU A 269 6.96 -16.77 1.22
N ALA A 270 7.69 -17.59 0.46
CA ALA A 270 8.81 -17.14 -0.36
C ALA A 270 8.41 -16.06 -1.38
N ARG A 271 7.16 -16.09 -1.89
CA ARG A 271 6.59 -15.06 -2.78
C ARG A 271 6.22 -13.76 -2.06
N GLY A 272 6.34 -13.72 -0.73
CA GLY A 272 6.05 -12.55 0.10
C GLY A 272 4.83 -12.74 1.00
N LEU A 273 4.36 -11.63 1.56
CA LEU A 273 3.08 -11.58 2.25
C LEU A 273 1.96 -11.52 1.20
N GLY A 274 0.89 -12.24 1.47
CA GLY A 274 -0.28 -12.23 0.61
C GLY A 274 -1.56 -12.61 1.30
N VAL A 275 -2.66 -12.36 0.61
CA VAL A 275 -4.01 -12.69 1.06
C VAL A 275 -4.71 -13.45 -0.07
N VAL A 276 -5.44 -14.50 0.26
CA VAL A 276 -6.40 -15.16 -0.63
C VAL A 276 -7.79 -15.03 -0.03
N ILE A 277 -8.74 -14.55 -0.82
CA ILE A 277 -10.15 -14.45 -0.41
C ILE A 277 -10.97 -15.44 -1.21
N ILE A 278 -11.63 -16.37 -0.52
CA ILE A 278 -12.56 -17.32 -1.12
C ILE A 278 -13.96 -16.69 -1.11
N HIS A 279 -14.57 -16.54 -2.28
CA HIS A 279 -15.86 -15.89 -2.44
C HIS A 279 -17.02 -16.89 -2.51
N PRO A 280 -18.23 -16.52 -2.03
CA PRO A 280 -19.40 -17.41 -2.05
C PRO A 280 -19.88 -17.84 -3.45
N ASN A 281 -19.44 -17.16 -4.50
CA ASN A 281 -19.77 -17.46 -5.90
C ASN A 281 -18.78 -18.43 -6.59
N GLY A 282 -17.86 -19.04 -5.83
CA GLY A 282 -16.92 -20.04 -6.35
C GLY A 282 -15.64 -19.45 -6.96
N TYR A 283 -15.51 -18.12 -6.95
CA TYR A 283 -14.27 -17.43 -7.31
C TYR A 283 -13.39 -17.21 -6.07
N GLU A 284 -12.12 -16.93 -6.32
CA GLU A 284 -11.19 -16.41 -5.33
C GLU A 284 -10.39 -15.25 -5.90
N THR A 285 -9.98 -14.34 -5.02
CA THR A 285 -9.07 -13.25 -5.36
C THR A 285 -7.79 -13.39 -4.56
N VAL A 286 -6.66 -13.11 -5.21
CA VAL A 286 -5.33 -13.32 -4.65
C VAL A 286 -4.57 -12.01 -4.71
N TYR A 287 -3.89 -11.68 -3.61
CA TYR A 287 -3.17 -10.43 -3.41
C TYR A 287 -1.77 -10.79 -2.92
N TRP A 288 -0.72 -10.45 -3.67
CA TRP A 288 0.66 -10.74 -3.31
C TRP A 288 1.50 -9.47 -3.25
N HIS A 289 2.70 -9.65 -2.68
CA HIS A 289 3.73 -8.62 -2.49
C HIS A 289 3.38 -7.55 -1.45
N LEU A 290 2.41 -7.81 -0.57
CA LEU A 290 2.00 -6.87 0.46
C LEU A 290 3.17 -6.57 1.41
N SER A 291 3.42 -5.31 1.76
CA SER A 291 4.50 -4.98 2.71
C SER A 291 4.09 -5.23 4.16
N ALA A 292 2.79 -5.17 4.44
CA ALA A 292 2.20 -5.59 5.70
C ALA A 292 0.78 -6.15 5.48
N LEU A 293 0.40 -7.09 6.34
CA LEU A 293 -0.95 -7.63 6.45
C LEU A 293 -1.78 -6.74 7.39
N ASP A 294 -3.07 -6.65 7.14
CA ASP A 294 -3.97 -5.91 8.03
C ASP A 294 -4.13 -6.62 9.41
N PRO A 295 -4.25 -5.87 10.53
CA PRO A 295 -4.43 -6.44 11.86
C PRO A 295 -5.61 -7.41 12.02
N ILE A 296 -6.59 -7.45 11.10
CA ILE A 296 -7.67 -8.45 11.13
C ILE A 296 -7.13 -9.90 11.18
N PHE A 297 -5.93 -10.15 10.61
CA PHE A 297 -5.30 -11.46 10.61
C PHE A 297 -4.62 -11.84 11.93
N ASN A 298 -4.54 -10.93 12.91
CA ASN A 298 -4.03 -11.24 14.26
C ASN A 298 -4.92 -12.25 15.00
N THR A 299 -6.18 -12.38 14.60
CA THR A 299 -7.11 -13.39 15.13
C THR A 299 -6.96 -14.76 14.48
N GLY A 300 -6.08 -14.89 13.48
CA GLY A 300 -5.86 -16.10 12.69
C GLY A 300 -6.38 -16.01 11.26
N ASN A 301 -6.27 -17.11 10.52
CA ASN A 301 -6.76 -17.24 9.15
C ASN A 301 -8.24 -17.65 9.10
N GLY A 302 -8.91 -17.38 7.97
CA GLY A 302 -10.33 -17.68 7.78
C GLY A 302 -11.26 -16.55 8.22
N VAL A 303 -10.81 -15.30 8.09
CA VAL A 303 -11.52 -14.10 8.56
C VAL A 303 -12.61 -13.70 7.56
N PRO A 304 -13.87 -13.48 7.96
CA PRO A 304 -14.88 -12.96 7.06
C PRO A 304 -14.59 -11.50 6.72
N VAL A 305 -14.64 -11.16 5.44
CA VAL A 305 -14.41 -9.80 4.92
C VAL A 305 -15.55 -9.35 4.00
N VAL A 306 -15.73 -8.04 3.89
CA VAL A 306 -16.66 -7.40 2.94
C VAL A 306 -15.90 -6.64 1.85
N ALA A 307 -16.56 -6.32 0.73
CA ALA A 307 -15.95 -5.51 -0.33
C ALA A 307 -15.51 -4.14 0.23
N GLY A 308 -14.31 -3.69 -0.12
CA GLY A 308 -13.72 -2.42 0.35
C GLY A 308 -13.04 -2.50 1.72
N GLN A 309 -13.07 -3.65 2.40
CA GLN A 309 -12.38 -3.83 3.68
C GLN A 309 -10.86 -3.92 3.48
N PRO A 310 -10.04 -3.18 4.25
CA PRO A 310 -8.58 -3.32 4.22
C PRO A 310 -8.11 -4.73 4.56
N ILE A 311 -7.12 -5.22 3.82
CA ILE A 311 -6.50 -6.55 4.00
C ILE A 311 -4.97 -6.50 4.05
N GLY A 312 -4.39 -5.34 3.72
CA GLY A 312 -2.96 -5.09 3.85
C GLY A 312 -2.57 -3.80 3.15
N VAL A 313 -1.28 -3.66 2.84
CA VAL A 313 -0.75 -2.51 2.10
C VAL A 313 0.16 -2.96 0.97
N SER A 314 0.22 -2.19 -0.11
CA SER A 314 1.08 -2.45 -1.26
C SER A 314 2.54 -2.58 -0.83
N GLY A 315 3.35 -3.31 -1.58
CA GLY A 315 4.73 -3.54 -1.15
C GLY A 315 5.60 -4.28 -2.15
N ALA A 316 6.75 -4.74 -1.65
CA ALA A 316 7.73 -5.50 -2.42
C ALA A 316 8.15 -6.79 -1.70
N SER A 317 7.32 -7.33 -0.80
CA SER A 317 7.69 -8.55 -0.08
C SER A 317 7.84 -9.71 -1.08
N GLY A 318 8.92 -10.49 -0.95
CA GLY A 318 9.16 -11.68 -1.78
C GLY A 318 9.52 -11.41 -3.23
N VAL A 319 9.81 -10.16 -3.62
CA VAL A 319 10.29 -9.77 -4.96
C VAL A 319 11.48 -8.83 -4.87
N SER A 320 12.33 -8.83 -5.89
CA SER A 320 13.51 -7.94 -6.01
C SER A 320 13.25 -6.70 -6.88
N GLY A 321 11.98 -6.31 -7.06
CA GLY A 321 11.54 -5.29 -8.02
C GLY A 321 10.78 -4.10 -7.41
N THR A 322 10.12 -3.33 -8.28
CA THR A 322 9.27 -2.19 -7.90
C THR A 322 8.14 -2.63 -6.97
N PRO A 323 7.79 -1.89 -5.91
CA PRO A 323 6.64 -2.21 -5.08
C PRO A 323 5.33 -2.16 -5.87
N HIS A 324 4.54 -3.22 -5.79
CA HIS A 324 3.28 -3.38 -6.52
C HIS A 324 2.31 -4.28 -5.75
N LEU A 325 1.05 -4.28 -6.16
CA LEU A 325 0.10 -5.33 -5.87
C LEU A 325 0.11 -6.30 -7.04
N HIS A 326 0.40 -7.57 -6.79
CA HIS A 326 0.08 -8.63 -7.73
C HIS A 326 -1.31 -9.17 -7.40
N PHE A 327 -2.21 -9.14 -8.38
CA PHE A 327 -3.62 -9.47 -8.23
C PHE A 327 -4.04 -10.57 -9.20
N GLU A 328 -4.70 -11.59 -8.68
CA GLU A 328 -5.19 -12.71 -9.48
C GLU A 328 -6.65 -12.98 -9.17
N VAL A 329 -7.36 -13.54 -10.16
CA VAL A 329 -8.69 -14.10 -9.96
C VAL A 329 -8.64 -15.56 -10.40
N ARG A 330 -9.08 -16.47 -9.53
CA ARG A 330 -9.12 -17.90 -9.85
C ARG A 330 -10.52 -18.44 -9.59
N ARG A 331 -10.81 -19.62 -10.16
CA ARG A 331 -12.00 -20.40 -9.82
C ARG A 331 -11.72 -21.89 -9.91
N TRP A 332 -12.50 -22.70 -9.20
CA TRP A 332 -12.46 -24.14 -9.36
C TRP A 332 -13.06 -24.56 -10.71
N GLU A 333 -12.31 -25.35 -11.46
CA GLU A 333 -12.81 -26.05 -12.65
C GLU A 333 -12.07 -27.38 -12.78
N GLY A 334 -12.76 -28.50 -12.57
CA GLY A 334 -12.11 -29.80 -12.42
C GLY A 334 -11.40 -29.93 -11.07
N GLY A 335 -10.17 -30.44 -11.06
CA GLY A 335 -9.34 -30.63 -9.87
C GLY A 335 -8.39 -29.48 -9.54
N ILE A 336 -8.54 -28.34 -10.21
CA ILE A 336 -7.57 -27.25 -10.20
C ILE A 336 -8.25 -25.88 -10.06
N ARG A 337 -7.53 -24.93 -9.46
CA ARG A 337 -7.87 -23.51 -9.49
C ARG A 337 -7.30 -22.93 -10.78
N LYS A 338 -8.19 -22.71 -11.74
CA LYS A 338 -7.84 -22.06 -13.01
C LYS A 338 -7.80 -20.56 -12.83
N GLN A 339 -6.79 -19.92 -13.40
CA GLN A 339 -6.73 -18.46 -13.52
C GLN A 339 -7.85 -17.96 -14.42
N VAL A 340 -8.37 -16.77 -14.12
CA VAL A 340 -9.37 -16.06 -14.92
C VAL A 340 -8.88 -14.63 -15.07
N ASP A 341 -8.72 -14.15 -16.30
CA ASP A 341 -8.52 -12.72 -16.51
C ASP A 341 -9.84 -11.96 -16.20
N PRO A 342 -9.88 -11.09 -15.17
CA PRO A 342 -11.06 -10.32 -14.78
C PRO A 342 -11.42 -9.18 -15.76
N TYR A 343 -10.58 -8.89 -16.75
CA TYR A 343 -10.82 -7.93 -17.84
C TYR A 343 -11.41 -8.59 -19.08
N GLY A 344 -11.70 -9.90 -19.07
CA GLY A 344 -12.30 -10.60 -20.21
C GLY A 344 -11.31 -10.82 -21.36
N TRP A 345 -11.82 -11.22 -22.54
CA TRP A 345 -11.03 -11.34 -23.76
C TRP A 345 -11.65 -10.52 -24.89
N TYR A 346 -10.86 -9.61 -25.45
CA TYR A 346 -11.24 -8.68 -26.52
C TYR A 346 -10.22 -8.66 -27.68
N GLY A 347 -9.19 -9.50 -27.61
CA GLY A 347 -8.27 -9.71 -28.70
C GLY A 347 -8.93 -10.34 -29.93
N THR A 348 -8.26 -10.27 -31.08
CA THR A 348 -8.75 -10.90 -32.30
C THR A 348 -8.70 -12.42 -32.18
N GLY A 349 -9.84 -13.10 -32.40
CA GLY A 349 -9.91 -14.56 -32.41
C GLY A 349 -10.51 -15.16 -31.13
N VAL A 350 -10.31 -16.45 -30.93
CA VAL A 350 -10.79 -17.18 -29.75
C VAL A 350 -9.87 -16.86 -28.57
N ASP A 351 -10.44 -16.75 -27.37
CA ASP A 351 -9.69 -16.61 -26.12
C ASP A 351 -8.63 -17.74 -26.00
N PRO A 352 -7.33 -17.42 -25.93
CA PRO A 352 -6.28 -18.43 -25.85
C PRO A 352 -6.14 -19.04 -24.45
N CYS A 353 -6.63 -18.37 -23.41
CA CYS A 353 -6.50 -18.83 -22.02
C CYS A 353 -7.09 -20.25 -21.83
N PRO A 354 -8.32 -20.57 -22.27
CA PRO A 354 -8.87 -21.93 -22.21
C PRO A 354 -8.05 -23.05 -22.88
N MET A 355 -7.06 -22.74 -23.72
CA MET A 355 -6.14 -23.74 -24.27
C MET A 355 -5.16 -24.27 -23.24
N TYR A 356 -4.93 -23.52 -22.16
CA TYR A 356 -4.08 -23.92 -21.03
C TYR A 356 -4.94 -24.56 -19.95
N ALA A 357 -4.56 -25.76 -19.50
CA ALA A 357 -5.32 -26.46 -18.46
C ALA A 357 -5.50 -25.60 -17.19
N GLY A 358 -4.49 -24.80 -16.84
CA GLY A 358 -4.51 -23.91 -15.68
C GLY A 358 -5.29 -22.59 -15.86
N CYS A 359 -5.98 -22.37 -16.97
CA CYS A 359 -6.58 -21.09 -17.31
C CYS A 359 -8.02 -21.28 -17.84
N ALA A 360 -8.95 -20.49 -17.30
CA ALA A 360 -10.39 -20.55 -17.55
C ALA A 360 -10.83 -19.39 -18.44
N ILE A 361 -11.96 -19.54 -19.14
CA ILE A 361 -12.50 -18.48 -20.01
C ILE A 361 -12.47 -17.11 -19.32
N SER A 362 -11.77 -16.19 -19.96
CA SER A 362 -11.58 -14.81 -19.50
C SER A 362 -12.95 -14.13 -19.43
N THR A 363 -13.24 -13.48 -18.31
CA THR A 363 -14.57 -12.94 -18.04
C THR A 363 -14.45 -11.54 -17.48
N TRP A 364 -15.28 -10.60 -17.93
CA TRP A 364 -15.35 -9.28 -17.29
C TRP A 364 -15.99 -9.39 -15.89
N LEU A 365 -15.18 -9.24 -14.84
CA LEU A 365 -15.60 -9.42 -13.44
C LEU A 365 -15.69 -8.10 -12.66
N TRP A 366 -15.17 -7.00 -13.21
CA TRP A 366 -15.20 -5.67 -12.58
C TRP A 366 -16.60 -5.04 -12.59
N HIS A 367 -17.02 -4.52 -11.44
CA HIS A 367 -18.35 -3.95 -11.24
C HIS A 367 -18.63 -2.80 -12.24
N PRO A 368 -19.82 -2.71 -12.85
CA PRO A 368 -20.11 -1.71 -13.89
C PRO A 368 -19.88 -0.26 -13.45
N ASP A 369 -20.13 0.07 -12.18
CA ASP A 369 -19.85 1.40 -11.61
C ASP A 369 -18.36 1.80 -11.67
N LEU A 370 -17.44 0.87 -11.95
CA LEU A 370 -16.02 1.17 -12.16
C LEU A 370 -15.72 1.58 -13.62
N SER A 371 -16.70 1.49 -14.53
CA SER A 371 -16.53 1.92 -15.92
C SER A 371 -16.13 3.40 -15.96
N GLY A 372 -15.08 3.72 -16.72
CA GLY A 372 -14.44 5.04 -16.75
C GLY A 372 -13.33 5.24 -15.71
N GLN A 373 -13.22 4.36 -14.72
CA GLN A 373 -12.19 4.40 -13.69
C GLN A 373 -11.06 3.43 -14.04
N TYR A 374 -9.82 3.92 -14.05
CA TYR A 374 -8.60 3.17 -14.40
C TYR A 374 -8.74 2.42 -15.74
N ASP A 375 -8.35 1.15 -15.76
CA ASP A 375 -8.55 0.23 -16.88
C ASP A 375 -9.89 -0.53 -16.75
N PHE A 376 -10.75 -0.20 -15.78
CA PHE A 376 -12.01 -0.93 -15.52
C PHE A 376 -13.14 -0.54 -16.49
N THR A 377 -12.81 -0.35 -17.76
CA THR A 377 -13.78 -0.08 -18.82
C THR A 377 -13.73 -1.18 -19.88
N PRO A 378 -14.81 -1.98 -20.07
CA PRO A 378 -14.86 -2.95 -21.14
C PRO A 378 -14.72 -2.26 -22.51
N PRO A 379 -13.91 -2.77 -23.46
CA PRO A 379 -13.74 -2.16 -24.78
C PRO A 379 -15.03 -2.05 -25.61
N ASN A 380 -16.03 -2.90 -25.33
CA ASN A 380 -17.36 -2.89 -25.96
C ASN A 380 -18.39 -2.05 -25.19
N TYR A 381 -18.01 -1.45 -24.06
CA TYR A 381 -18.87 -0.54 -23.31
C TYR A 381 -18.98 0.78 -24.10
N PRO A 382 -20.19 1.24 -24.48
CA PRO A 382 -20.34 2.54 -25.10
C PRO A 382 -19.74 3.57 -24.13
N PRO A 383 -18.85 4.48 -24.60
CA PRO A 383 -18.21 5.42 -23.70
C PRO A 383 -19.32 6.14 -22.91
N PRO A 384 -19.17 6.29 -21.58
CA PRO A 384 -20.10 7.11 -20.81
C PRO A 384 -20.22 8.50 -21.48
N PRO A 385 -21.28 9.28 -21.19
CA PRO A 385 -21.32 10.67 -21.62
C PRO A 385 -19.95 11.28 -21.31
N GLY A 386 -19.26 11.77 -22.34
CA GLY A 386 -17.88 12.22 -22.19
C GLY A 386 -17.82 13.19 -21.03
N ASP A 387 -16.92 12.94 -20.09
CA ASP A 387 -16.74 13.87 -18.98
C ASP A 387 -16.37 15.23 -19.57
N THR A 388 -17.17 16.24 -19.26
CA THR A 388 -16.94 17.64 -19.69
C THR A 388 -16.58 18.52 -18.51
N THR A 389 -16.46 17.97 -17.31
CA THR A 389 -16.22 18.71 -16.09
C THR A 389 -14.71 18.78 -15.88
N PRO A 390 -14.10 19.98 -15.86
CA PRO A 390 -12.67 20.07 -15.53
C PRO A 390 -12.39 19.59 -14.11
N PRO A 391 -11.23 18.99 -13.86
CA PRO A 391 -10.84 18.59 -12.52
C PRO A 391 -10.73 19.80 -11.59
N ILE A 392 -11.00 19.63 -10.31
CA ILE A 392 -10.65 20.60 -9.28
C ILE A 392 -9.17 20.44 -8.97
N GLY A 393 -8.42 21.53 -8.89
CA GLY A 393 -6.98 21.50 -8.59
C GLY A 393 -6.58 22.57 -7.59
N THR A 394 -5.56 22.29 -6.78
CA THR A 394 -4.93 23.25 -5.86
C THR A 394 -3.41 23.10 -5.90
N MET A 395 -2.69 24.19 -5.65
CA MET A 395 -1.22 24.15 -5.59
C MET A 395 -0.65 24.98 -4.45
N ARG A 396 0.52 24.57 -3.96
CA ARG A 396 1.37 25.41 -3.11
C ARG A 396 2.84 25.29 -3.49
N VAL A 397 3.44 26.40 -3.89
CA VAL A 397 4.89 26.51 -4.08
C VAL A 397 5.55 26.75 -2.73
N ALA A 398 6.65 26.06 -2.48
CA ALA A 398 7.46 26.15 -1.26
C ALA A 398 6.59 26.19 0.02
N PRO A 399 5.75 25.17 0.27
CA PRO A 399 4.98 25.10 1.51
C PRO A 399 5.94 25.12 2.71
N PRO A 400 5.56 25.75 3.85
CA PRO A 400 6.34 25.69 5.08
C PRO A 400 6.68 24.24 5.45
N SER A 401 7.92 23.96 5.81
CA SER A 401 8.39 22.59 6.06
C SER A 401 7.73 21.93 7.27
N ASP A 402 7.20 22.73 8.17
CA ASP A 402 6.49 22.31 9.38
C ASP A 402 4.98 22.14 9.18
N LEU A 403 4.43 22.58 8.04
CA LEU A 403 3.01 22.43 7.70
C LEU A 403 2.80 21.13 6.92
N LEU A 404 2.10 20.17 7.54
CA LEU A 404 1.84 18.84 6.98
C LEU A 404 0.56 18.78 6.16
N LEU A 405 -0.50 19.44 6.61
CA LEU A 405 -1.81 19.46 5.96
C LEU A 405 -2.41 20.87 6.06
N ALA A 406 -2.96 21.38 4.96
CA ALA A 406 -3.75 22.60 4.97
C ALA A 406 -4.88 22.54 3.95
N ALA A 407 -6.11 22.84 4.38
CA ALA A 407 -7.29 22.87 3.53
C ALA A 407 -8.14 24.11 3.84
N THR A 408 -8.40 24.93 2.81
CA THR A 408 -9.14 26.20 2.95
C THR A 408 -10.66 26.02 2.85
N PHE A 409 -11.13 24.96 2.20
CA PHE A 409 -12.56 24.70 1.96
C PHE A 409 -13.27 25.74 1.09
N ASP A 410 -12.53 26.40 0.20
CA ASP A 410 -13.05 27.35 -0.79
C ASP A 410 -13.80 26.67 -1.94
N GLY A 411 -15.00 26.16 -1.63
CA GLY A 411 -15.89 25.53 -2.60
C GLY A 411 -15.59 24.06 -2.89
N HIS A 412 -14.52 23.51 -2.30
CA HIS A 412 -14.12 22.12 -2.48
C HIS A 412 -13.42 21.53 -1.24
N PRO A 413 -13.39 20.19 -1.07
CA PRO A 413 -12.78 19.54 0.11
C PRO A 413 -11.27 19.36 0.03
N LEU A 414 -10.68 19.62 -1.14
CA LEU A 414 -9.30 19.32 -1.46
C LEU A 414 -8.31 20.16 -0.64
N GLN A 415 -7.29 19.51 -0.09
CA GLN A 415 -6.19 20.17 0.61
C GLN A 415 -5.27 20.89 -0.37
N THR A 416 -4.74 22.04 0.04
CA THR A 416 -3.71 22.81 -0.68
C THR A 416 -2.30 22.31 -0.38
N VAL A 417 -2.08 21.80 0.84
CA VAL A 417 -0.85 21.13 1.31
C VAL A 417 -1.29 19.82 1.95
N GLY A 418 -0.60 18.72 1.65
CA GLY A 418 -0.89 17.41 2.23
C GLY A 418 -0.70 16.27 1.25
N GLN A 419 -0.77 15.05 1.78
CA GLN A 419 -0.57 13.80 1.03
C GLN A 419 -1.83 12.94 1.03
N GLY A 420 -2.06 12.26 -0.09
CA GLY A 420 -3.22 11.41 -0.31
C GLY A 420 -4.53 12.18 -0.43
N LEU A 421 -5.51 11.60 -1.12
CA LEU A 421 -6.79 12.26 -1.34
C LEU A 421 -7.69 12.22 -0.09
N PRO A 422 -8.54 13.25 0.11
CA PRO A 422 -9.52 13.22 1.16
C PRO A 422 -10.56 12.12 0.92
N GLN A 423 -10.96 11.42 1.97
CA GLN A 423 -12.10 10.52 1.92
C GLN A 423 -13.39 11.31 2.12
N ILE A 424 -14.25 11.24 1.11
CA ILE A 424 -15.53 11.94 1.06
C ILE A 424 -16.66 10.91 1.01
N SER A 425 -17.70 11.12 1.82
CA SER A 425 -18.94 10.34 1.73
C SER A 425 -20.15 11.26 1.80
N GLY A 426 -21.16 11.00 0.98
CA GLY A 426 -22.31 11.90 0.85
C GLY A 426 -21.99 13.19 0.11
N VAL A 427 -22.92 14.12 0.13
CA VAL A 427 -22.80 15.40 -0.58
C VAL A 427 -22.29 16.45 0.38
N LEU A 428 -21.12 17.03 0.06
CA LEU A 428 -20.58 18.16 0.80
C LEU A 428 -21.24 19.46 0.37
N SER A 429 -21.31 20.43 1.28
CA SER A 429 -21.80 21.78 0.98
C SER A 429 -20.84 22.82 1.51
N PHE A 430 -20.59 23.83 0.68
CA PHE A 430 -19.70 24.95 0.98
C PHE A 430 -20.50 26.25 1.00
N GLU A 431 -20.35 27.02 2.07
CA GLU A 431 -21.08 28.26 2.33
C GLU A 431 -20.10 29.40 2.64
N ALA A 432 -20.57 30.62 2.93
CA ALA A 432 -19.68 31.72 3.29
C ALA A 432 -18.84 31.38 4.54
N GLY A 433 -17.52 31.44 4.39
CA GLY A 433 -16.51 31.12 5.40
C GLY A 433 -16.04 32.31 6.22
N ARG A 434 -15.10 32.07 7.12
CA ARG A 434 -14.31 33.12 7.78
C ARG A 434 -13.42 33.80 6.74
N PHE A 435 -12.82 33.00 5.87
CA PHE A 435 -12.06 33.40 4.70
C PHE A 435 -12.64 32.63 3.50
N GLY A 436 -13.15 33.35 2.50
CA GLY A 436 -13.77 32.71 1.34
C GLY A 436 -14.99 31.84 1.69
N GLN A 437 -14.89 30.52 1.50
CA GLN A 437 -15.95 29.56 1.82
C GLN A 437 -15.53 28.55 2.91
N ALA A 438 -16.54 27.99 3.59
CA ALA A 438 -16.35 26.99 4.62
C ALA A 438 -17.20 25.75 4.35
N TRP A 439 -16.70 24.60 4.78
CA TRP A 439 -17.43 23.35 4.70
C TRP A 439 -18.46 23.22 5.83
N ASN A 440 -19.69 22.80 5.51
CA ASN A 440 -20.72 22.50 6.49
C ASN A 440 -20.69 21.01 6.90
N SER A 441 -20.36 20.73 8.16
CA SER A 441 -20.14 19.38 8.68
C SER A 441 -21.42 18.53 8.87
N GLU A 442 -22.61 19.10 8.71
CA GLU A 442 -23.87 18.35 8.80
C GLU A 442 -24.10 17.40 7.63
N ARG A 443 -23.64 17.79 6.43
CA ARG A 443 -23.91 17.07 5.18
C ARG A 443 -22.64 16.45 4.63
N GLY A 444 -22.63 15.12 4.61
CA GLY A 444 -21.49 14.32 4.19
C GLY A 444 -20.36 14.25 5.21
N SER A 445 -19.46 13.28 5.04
CA SER A 445 -18.26 13.11 5.86
C SER A 445 -17.03 13.51 5.08
N LEU A 446 -16.09 14.15 5.76
CA LEU A 446 -14.78 14.49 5.23
C LEU A 446 -13.70 14.00 6.20
N ALA A 447 -12.70 13.32 5.67
CA ALA A 447 -11.53 12.89 6.41
C ALA A 447 -10.27 12.93 5.55
N PHE A 448 -9.12 13.17 6.17
CA PHE A 448 -7.82 13.17 5.50
C PHE A 448 -6.99 11.99 6.00
N PRO A 449 -6.15 11.36 5.16
CA PRO A 449 -5.18 10.36 5.63
C PRO A 449 -4.32 10.92 6.75
N THR A 450 -4.00 10.13 7.78
CA THR A 450 -3.07 10.57 8.84
C THR A 450 -1.62 10.40 8.42
N THR A 451 -1.31 9.37 7.63
CA THR A 451 0.03 9.13 7.07
C THR A 451 0.51 10.35 6.27
N GLY A 452 1.65 10.92 6.66
CA GLY A 452 2.24 12.11 6.02
C GLY A 452 1.61 13.45 6.44
N ASN A 453 0.42 13.43 7.05
CA ASN A 453 -0.36 14.64 7.40
C ASN A 453 -0.45 14.91 8.91
N LEU A 454 -0.07 13.96 9.77
CA LEU A 454 -0.15 14.07 11.23
C LEU A 454 1.07 13.40 11.89
N ASP A 455 1.74 14.12 12.80
CA ASP A 455 2.80 13.59 13.66
C ASP A 455 2.28 13.43 15.10
N LEU A 456 2.22 12.20 15.60
CA LEU A 456 1.70 11.94 16.96
C LEU A 456 2.70 12.29 18.07
N ALA A 457 3.99 12.35 17.78
CA ALA A 457 5.00 12.70 18.78
C ALA A 457 4.87 14.16 19.21
N GLN A 458 4.55 15.04 18.27
CA GLN A 458 4.42 16.48 18.52
C GLN A 458 3.65 17.15 17.39
N GLY A 459 2.92 18.22 17.69
CA GLY A 459 2.19 18.91 16.64
C GLY A 459 1.25 20.01 17.11
N THR A 460 0.62 20.65 16.13
CA THR A 460 -0.48 21.60 16.33
C THR A 460 -1.56 21.37 15.28
N ILE A 461 -2.81 21.23 15.69
CA ILE A 461 -3.97 21.26 14.78
C ILE A 461 -4.71 22.58 15.03
N SER A 462 -4.95 23.33 13.97
CA SER A 462 -5.62 24.64 13.97
C SER A 462 -6.76 24.65 12.95
N LEU A 463 -7.89 25.26 13.29
CA LEU A 463 -9.02 25.45 12.38
C LEU A 463 -9.93 26.59 12.86
N TRP A 464 -10.68 27.17 11.93
CA TRP A 464 -11.78 28.07 12.23
C TRP A 464 -13.10 27.29 12.25
N VAL A 465 -13.95 27.60 13.22
CA VAL A 465 -15.24 26.94 13.41
C VAL A 465 -16.33 27.98 13.65
N ASP A 466 -17.40 27.91 12.88
CA ASP A 466 -18.59 28.71 13.10
C ASP A 466 -19.58 27.96 13.98
N ILE A 467 -19.83 28.51 15.17
CA ILE A 467 -20.79 27.98 16.13
C ILE A 467 -22.17 28.58 15.80
N PRO A 468 -23.17 27.78 15.41
CA PRO A 468 -24.47 28.33 15.01
C PRO A 468 -25.29 28.82 16.21
N THR A 469 -26.29 29.66 15.95
CA THR A 469 -27.15 30.23 17.00
C THR A 469 -27.98 29.20 17.77
N ASP A 470 -28.33 28.10 17.10
CA ASP A 470 -29.10 26.98 17.64
C ASP A 470 -28.20 25.82 18.09
N TYR A 471 -26.91 26.08 18.31
CA TYR A 471 -25.98 25.05 18.74
C TYR A 471 -26.45 24.38 20.04
N PRO A 472 -26.52 23.04 20.12
CA PRO A 472 -27.19 22.37 21.22
C PRO A 472 -26.61 22.72 22.61
N VAL A 473 -27.33 23.58 23.36
CA VAL A 473 -26.90 24.03 24.69
C VAL A 473 -26.96 22.90 25.73
N ASN A 474 -27.90 21.95 25.56
CA ASN A 474 -28.20 20.89 26.53
C ASN A 474 -27.92 19.46 26.03
N SER A 475 -27.04 19.28 25.04
CA SER A 475 -26.73 17.97 24.46
C SER A 475 -25.75 17.15 25.33
N ARG A 476 -26.04 15.85 25.53
CA ARG A 476 -25.04 14.87 25.99
C ARG A 476 -24.24 14.23 24.85
N ASN A 477 -24.66 14.45 23.60
CA ASN A 477 -23.94 13.97 22.43
C ASN A 477 -22.60 14.71 22.33
N ARG A 478 -21.57 13.97 21.92
CA ARG A 478 -20.23 14.49 21.68
C ARG A 478 -20.18 15.07 20.27
N HIS A 479 -19.83 16.36 20.16
CA HIS A 479 -19.71 17.07 18.89
C HIS A 479 -18.22 17.28 18.59
N TYR A 480 -17.66 16.48 17.68
CA TYR A 480 -16.22 16.46 17.42
C TYR A 480 -15.85 17.46 16.33
N LEU A 481 -14.93 18.38 16.62
CA LEU A 481 -14.37 19.26 15.59
C LEU A 481 -13.39 18.50 14.71
N PHE A 482 -12.59 17.63 15.30
CA PHE A 482 -11.81 16.61 14.62
C PHE A 482 -11.55 15.43 15.54
N ALA A 483 -11.25 14.28 14.94
CA ALA A 483 -10.79 13.11 15.67
C ALA A 483 -9.98 12.17 14.77
N THR A 484 -9.00 11.52 15.37
CA THR A 484 -8.46 10.26 14.88
C THR A 484 -8.45 9.26 16.03
N SER A 485 -8.71 7.99 15.72
CA SER A 485 -8.76 6.91 16.70
C SER A 485 -8.31 5.60 16.05
N ALA A 486 -7.36 4.90 16.66
CA ALA A 486 -6.92 3.59 16.20
C ALA A 486 -8.02 2.53 16.40
N ASP A 487 -8.85 2.68 17.43
CA ASP A 487 -10.02 1.84 17.69
C ASP A 487 -11.29 2.71 17.95
N PRO A 488 -11.92 3.23 16.89
CA PRO A 488 -13.12 4.06 17.01
C PRO A 488 -14.36 3.28 17.48
N THR A 489 -14.30 1.95 17.54
CA THR A 489 -15.40 1.08 17.96
C THR A 489 -15.23 0.48 19.36
N GLY A 490 -14.08 0.70 19.99
CA GLY A 490 -13.62 0.06 21.24
C GLY A 490 -14.35 0.44 22.53
N ALA A 491 -15.62 0.84 22.46
CA ALA A 491 -16.38 1.27 23.62
C ALA A 491 -16.23 0.29 24.81
N PRO A 492 -15.95 0.77 26.04
CA PRO A 492 -15.92 2.18 26.45
C PRO A 492 -14.58 2.91 26.23
N VAL A 493 -13.51 2.22 25.81
CA VAL A 493 -12.15 2.77 25.69
C VAL A 493 -11.72 2.83 24.22
N TYR A 494 -11.74 4.03 23.66
CA TYR A 494 -11.36 4.28 22.28
C TYR A 494 -9.84 4.51 22.22
N THR A 495 -9.06 3.43 22.17
CA THR A 495 -7.58 3.52 22.22
C THR A 495 -7.00 4.23 20.99
N GLY A 496 -5.80 4.80 21.15
CA GLY A 496 -5.11 5.49 20.06
C GLY A 496 -5.84 6.76 19.60
N THR A 497 -6.47 7.49 20.53
CA THR A 497 -7.35 8.62 20.20
C THR A 497 -6.66 9.97 20.44
N LEU A 498 -6.79 10.86 19.47
CA LEU A 498 -6.53 12.30 19.59
C LEU A 498 -7.73 13.04 18.99
N ALA A 499 -8.41 13.86 19.79
CA ALA A 499 -9.64 14.52 19.35
C ALA A 499 -9.92 15.83 20.09
N LEU A 500 -10.50 16.79 19.38
CA LEU A 500 -11.13 17.97 19.98
C LEU A 500 -12.64 17.87 19.82
N ARG A 501 -13.36 17.94 20.93
CA ARG A 501 -14.82 17.83 20.93
C ARG A 501 -15.46 18.78 21.92
N ARG A 502 -16.77 18.94 21.77
CA ARG A 502 -17.64 19.54 22.78
C ARG A 502 -18.61 18.51 23.34
N ASP A 503 -18.68 18.44 24.66
CA ASP A 503 -19.61 17.55 25.37
C ASP A 503 -19.93 18.04 26.79
N ARG A 504 -20.87 17.36 27.46
CA ARG A 504 -21.19 17.56 28.88
C ARG A 504 -20.61 16.42 29.70
N LEU A 505 -19.64 16.71 30.55
CA LEU A 505 -19.08 15.70 31.45
C LEU A 505 -20.03 15.44 32.64
N GLY A 506 -20.58 14.23 32.71
CA GLY A 506 -21.49 13.77 33.78
C GLY A 506 -22.97 14.19 33.62
N PRO A 507 -23.88 13.66 34.46
CA PRO A 507 -25.34 13.80 34.27
C PRO A 507 -25.88 15.24 34.33
N HIS A 508 -25.12 16.18 34.92
CA HIS A 508 -25.49 17.58 35.16
C HIS A 508 -24.41 18.59 34.76
N GLY A 509 -23.30 18.17 34.13
CA GLY A 509 -22.19 19.08 33.78
C GLY A 509 -22.61 20.18 32.82
N SER A 510 -21.92 21.31 32.82
CA SER A 510 -22.02 22.33 31.76
C SER A 510 -21.34 21.82 30.48
N ALA A 511 -21.67 22.42 29.33
CA ALA A 511 -20.94 22.12 28.10
C ALA A 511 -19.47 22.55 28.23
N GLN A 512 -18.57 21.73 27.71
CA GLN A 512 -17.13 21.95 27.75
C GLN A 512 -16.49 21.59 26.42
N TRP A 513 -15.48 22.38 26.03
CA TRP A 513 -14.55 22.02 24.96
C TRP A 513 -13.44 21.17 25.58
N THR A 514 -13.22 20.00 25.00
CA THR A 514 -12.34 18.96 25.56
C THR A 514 -11.32 18.53 24.52
N PHE A 515 -10.04 18.80 24.78
CA PHE A 515 -8.94 18.16 24.07
C PHE A 515 -8.64 16.79 24.72
N TRP A 516 -9.10 15.75 24.04
CA TRP A 516 -9.14 14.37 24.51
C TRP A 516 -8.03 13.52 23.88
N THR A 517 -7.27 12.83 24.72
CA THR A 517 -6.26 11.86 24.30
C THR A 517 -6.42 10.55 25.06
N VAL A 518 -6.23 9.43 24.35
CA VAL A 518 -6.24 8.08 24.94
C VAL A 518 -5.04 7.33 24.41
N GLN A 519 -4.23 6.75 25.30
CA GLN A 519 -3.07 5.95 24.92
C GLN A 519 -3.46 4.64 24.22
N ASP A 520 -2.45 3.93 23.74
CA ASP A 520 -2.56 2.57 23.25
C ASP A 520 -2.79 1.60 24.43
N ALA A 521 -3.60 0.55 24.23
CA ALA A 521 -3.88 -0.57 25.14
C ALA A 521 -3.81 -0.29 26.68
N ASP A 522 -4.98 -0.14 27.32
CA ASP A 522 -5.23 -0.19 28.77
C ASP A 522 -4.47 0.80 29.69
N ARG A 523 -4.00 1.95 29.19
CA ARG A 523 -3.44 3.01 30.05
C ARG A 523 -3.96 4.40 29.68
N GLY A 524 -4.41 5.14 30.70
CA GLY A 524 -4.61 6.59 30.73
C GLY A 524 -5.50 7.23 29.64
N GLU A 525 -6.73 7.58 30.01
CA GLU A 525 -7.49 8.64 29.33
C GLU A 525 -7.13 10.00 29.94
N ASP A 526 -6.88 11.02 29.10
CA ASP A 526 -6.72 12.39 29.56
C ASP A 526 -7.67 13.35 28.84
N GLN A 527 -8.44 14.10 29.65
CA GLN A 527 -9.37 15.13 29.19
C GLN A 527 -8.90 16.51 29.70
N LEU A 528 -8.47 17.36 28.77
CA LEU A 528 -8.19 18.78 29.04
C LEU A 528 -9.41 19.60 28.61
N SER A 529 -10.21 20.03 29.59
CA SER A 529 -11.53 20.62 29.35
C SER A 529 -11.64 22.04 29.87
N VAL A 530 -12.31 22.90 29.10
CA VAL A 530 -12.68 24.27 29.49
C VAL A 530 -14.19 24.48 29.33
N PRO A 531 -14.84 25.28 30.19
CA PRO A 531 -16.25 25.64 30.00
C PRO A 531 -16.48 26.30 28.64
N ASP A 532 -17.53 25.87 27.94
CA ASP A 532 -17.99 26.57 26.75
C ASP A 532 -18.68 27.88 27.14
N THR A 533 -18.02 28.99 26.81
CA THR A 533 -18.50 30.36 27.07
C THR A 533 -18.62 31.17 25.78
N LEU A 534 -18.52 30.51 24.64
CA LEU A 534 -18.47 31.16 23.33
C LEU A 534 -19.86 31.61 22.89
N SER A 535 -19.91 32.78 22.24
CA SER A 535 -21.09 33.23 21.52
C SER A 535 -21.22 32.50 20.19
N PRO A 536 -22.40 32.49 19.56
CA PRO A 536 -22.51 32.07 18.16
C PRO A 536 -21.60 32.92 17.25
N GLY A 537 -21.04 32.29 16.22
CA GLY A 537 -20.13 32.91 15.26
C GLY A 537 -18.81 32.16 15.09
N TRP A 538 -17.91 32.77 14.31
CA TRP A 538 -16.58 32.24 14.02
C TRP A 538 -15.64 32.36 15.20
N HIS A 539 -15.08 31.21 15.59
CA HIS A 539 -14.04 31.08 16.60
C HIS A 539 -12.86 30.29 16.05
N HIS A 540 -11.64 30.69 16.42
CA HIS A 540 -10.43 29.96 16.08
C HIS A 540 -10.13 28.93 17.18
N PHE A 541 -9.90 27.68 16.80
CA PHE A 541 -9.50 26.61 17.71
C PHE A 541 -8.13 26.11 17.33
N ALA A 542 -7.26 25.94 18.33
CA ALA A 542 -6.02 25.21 18.14
C ALA A 542 -5.70 24.31 19.34
N VAL A 543 -5.15 23.13 19.07
CA VAL A 543 -4.53 22.28 20.09
C VAL A 543 -3.07 22.06 19.73
N SER A 544 -2.21 22.03 20.73
CA SER A 544 -0.80 21.69 20.56
C SER A 544 -0.38 20.61 21.54
N TRP A 545 0.58 19.78 21.16
CA TRP A 545 1.13 18.73 22.02
C TRP A 545 2.60 18.46 21.77
N GLU A 546 3.26 17.94 22.79
CA GLU A 546 4.61 17.39 22.76
C GLU A 546 4.65 16.16 23.69
N ALA A 547 4.65 14.98 23.10
CA ALA A 547 4.54 13.72 23.81
C ALA A 547 5.74 13.44 24.72
N THR A 548 6.94 13.88 24.33
CA THR A 548 8.17 13.68 25.12
C THR A 548 8.10 14.39 26.47
N SER A 549 7.57 15.61 26.47
CA SER A 549 7.36 16.41 27.69
C SER A 549 6.03 16.09 28.39
N GLY A 550 5.15 15.34 27.73
CA GLY A 550 3.79 15.08 28.19
C GLY A 550 2.94 16.34 28.26
N THR A 551 3.22 17.36 27.43
CA THR A 551 2.48 18.63 27.46
C THR A 551 1.43 18.69 26.36
N LYS A 552 0.26 19.22 26.69
CA LYS A 552 -0.74 19.67 25.73
C LYS A 552 -1.39 20.97 26.15
N ALA A 553 -1.84 21.72 25.16
CA ALA A 553 -2.55 22.97 25.34
C ALA A 553 -3.75 23.06 24.41
N LEU A 554 -4.76 23.79 24.85
CA LEU A 554 -5.94 24.19 24.09
C LEU A 554 -5.97 25.72 24.02
N TYR A 555 -6.12 26.24 22.82
CA TYR A 555 -6.24 27.65 22.51
C TYR A 555 -7.58 27.91 21.84
N ILE A 556 -8.20 29.03 22.21
CA ILE A 556 -9.42 29.54 21.56
C ILE A 556 -9.21 31.03 21.27
N ASP A 557 -9.52 31.45 20.05
CA ASP A 557 -9.33 32.81 19.53
C ASP A 557 -7.91 33.34 19.75
N GLY A 558 -6.92 32.46 19.57
CA GLY A 558 -5.50 32.79 19.73
C GLY A 558 -5.02 32.85 21.18
N VAL A 559 -5.88 32.60 22.16
CA VAL A 559 -5.56 32.70 23.59
C VAL A 559 -5.44 31.30 24.21
N LEU A 560 -4.40 31.07 24.99
CA LEU A 560 -4.25 29.84 25.79
C LEU A 560 -5.37 29.78 26.84
N VAL A 561 -6.28 28.81 26.72
CA VAL A 561 -7.40 28.64 27.65
C VAL A 561 -7.20 27.50 28.63
N ALA A 562 -6.39 26.50 28.27
CA ALA A 562 -5.98 25.44 29.18
C ALA A 562 -4.67 24.78 28.74
N GLU A 563 -3.91 24.30 29.72
CA GLU A 563 -2.70 23.51 29.51
C GLU A 563 -2.61 22.38 30.53
N ARG A 564 -1.88 21.33 30.19
CA ARG A 564 -1.58 20.21 31.07
C ARG A 564 -0.21 19.65 30.77
N SER A 565 0.48 19.21 31.81
CA SER A 565 1.71 18.43 31.74
C SER A 565 1.48 17.02 32.27
N ASN A 566 2.42 16.10 32.04
CA ASN A 566 2.33 14.69 32.43
C ASN A 566 1.14 13.94 31.79
N THR A 567 0.77 14.32 30.57
CA THR A 567 -0.23 13.63 29.76
C THR A 567 0.43 12.51 28.95
N ALA A 568 -0.21 11.34 28.89
CA ALA A 568 0.15 10.30 27.94
C ALA A 568 -0.57 10.53 26.59
N PHE A 569 0.14 10.30 25.48
CA PHE A 569 -0.36 10.45 24.13
C PHE A 569 -0.40 9.10 23.40
N PRO A 570 -1.30 8.93 22.43
CA PRO A 570 -1.28 7.77 21.55
C PRO A 570 0.03 7.70 20.76
N THR A 571 0.58 6.50 20.57
CA THR A 571 1.70 6.28 19.62
C THR A 571 1.21 5.74 18.28
N ILE A 572 -0.06 5.33 18.22
CA ILE A 572 -0.74 4.86 17.01
C ILE A 572 -2.05 5.66 16.85
N ALA A 573 -2.36 6.09 15.64
CA ALA A 573 -3.62 6.74 15.29
C ALA A 573 -4.41 5.90 14.30
N GLY A 574 -5.66 6.29 14.06
CA GLY A 574 -6.43 5.74 12.96
C GLY A 574 -5.82 6.15 11.62
N ALA A 575 -6.18 5.43 10.55
CA ALA A 575 -5.72 5.76 9.19
C ALA A 575 -6.21 7.14 8.69
N LEU A 576 -7.19 7.73 9.37
CA LEU A 576 -7.87 8.95 8.97
C LEU A 576 -8.00 9.94 10.13
N LEU A 577 -7.87 11.23 9.81
CA LEU A 577 -8.27 12.38 10.60
C LEU A 577 -9.65 12.82 10.11
N HIS A 578 -10.69 12.47 10.86
CA HIS A 578 -12.06 12.88 10.58
C HIS A 578 -12.27 14.33 11.01
N LEU A 579 -12.90 15.14 10.16
CA LEU A 579 -13.34 16.48 10.51
C LEU A 579 -14.83 16.50 10.80
N GLY A 580 -15.23 17.32 11.78
CA GLY A 580 -16.62 17.51 12.16
C GLY A 580 -17.31 16.26 12.70
N ARG A 581 -16.58 15.17 12.99
CA ARG A 581 -17.12 13.90 13.52
C ARG A 581 -16.01 13.03 14.11
N PHE A 582 -16.42 11.94 14.79
CA PHE A 582 -15.48 10.99 15.39
C PHE A 582 -15.02 9.89 14.42
N SER A 583 -15.95 9.35 13.65
CA SER A 583 -15.75 8.33 12.62
C SER A 583 -16.76 8.56 11.49
N SER A 584 -16.67 7.83 10.37
CA SER A 584 -17.59 7.96 9.23
C SER A 584 -19.07 7.92 9.64
N ASP A 585 -19.43 6.98 10.52
CA ASP A 585 -20.80 6.70 10.93
C ASP A 585 -21.26 7.56 12.13
N SER A 586 -20.36 8.37 12.67
CA SER A 586 -20.69 9.27 13.77
C SER A 586 -21.49 10.48 13.28
N PRO A 587 -22.43 11.01 14.08
CA PRO A 587 -23.12 12.25 13.77
C PRO A 587 -22.14 13.40 13.51
N GLY A 588 -22.47 14.24 12.55
CA GLY A 588 -21.75 15.49 12.30
C GLY A 588 -21.88 16.45 13.48
N ALA A 589 -20.89 17.33 13.64
CA ALA A 589 -20.79 18.26 14.75
C ALA A 589 -21.75 19.44 14.65
N GLY A 590 -22.42 19.64 13.50
CA GLY A 590 -23.37 20.74 13.33
C GLY A 590 -22.71 22.10 13.25
N VAL A 591 -21.48 22.17 12.73
CA VAL A 591 -20.69 23.40 12.61
C VAL A 591 -20.19 23.59 11.19
N ARG A 592 -19.79 24.82 10.84
CA ARG A 592 -18.98 25.06 9.63
C ARG A 592 -17.51 25.13 9.99
N VAL A 593 -16.66 24.55 9.16
CA VAL A 593 -15.21 24.44 9.36
C VAL A 593 -14.48 25.13 8.21
N ASP A 594 -13.47 25.90 8.56
CA ASP A 594 -12.68 26.72 7.65
C ASP A 594 -11.18 26.66 8.05
N GLU A 595 -10.28 26.86 7.09
CA GLU A 595 -8.82 26.95 7.29
C GLU A 595 -8.21 25.89 8.22
N LEU A 596 -8.39 24.61 7.89
CA LEU A 596 -7.67 23.54 8.60
C LEU A 596 -6.17 23.67 8.34
N ALA A 597 -5.36 23.58 9.38
CA ALA A 597 -3.91 23.43 9.31
C ALA A 597 -3.39 22.44 10.35
N VAL A 598 -2.47 21.56 9.95
CA VAL A 598 -1.77 20.60 10.82
C VAL A 598 -0.27 20.81 10.69
N TYR A 599 0.38 21.05 11.82
CA TYR A 599 1.83 21.30 11.93
C TYR A 599 2.52 20.13 12.64
N ASN A 600 3.76 19.83 12.25
CA ASN A 600 4.61 18.79 12.85
C ASN A 600 5.35 19.22 14.13
N ARG A 601 4.96 20.35 14.71
CA ARG A 601 5.54 20.89 15.95
C ARG A 601 4.49 21.63 16.77
N PRO A 602 4.69 21.76 18.09
CA PRO A 602 3.94 22.72 18.89
C PRO A 602 4.28 24.15 18.42
N LEU A 603 3.27 24.88 17.96
CA LEU A 603 3.39 26.31 17.67
C LEU A 603 3.45 27.11 18.97
N THR A 604 4.12 28.25 18.93
CA THR A 604 4.14 29.21 20.03
C THR A 604 2.78 29.92 20.18
N ALA A 605 2.51 30.46 21.37
CA ALA A 605 1.29 31.23 21.59
C ALA A 605 1.16 32.45 20.65
N GLU A 606 2.28 33.05 20.23
CA GLU A 606 2.29 34.16 19.27
C GLU A 606 1.89 33.68 17.86
N GLU A 607 2.46 32.57 17.39
CA GLU A 607 2.09 31.95 16.10
C GLU A 607 0.61 31.56 16.06
N ILE A 608 0.07 31.01 17.16
CA ILE A 608 -1.35 30.66 17.27
C ILE A 608 -2.23 31.91 17.31
N ALA A 609 -1.82 32.95 18.04
CA ALA A 609 -2.51 34.25 18.07
C ALA A 609 -2.54 34.94 16.70
N ASP A 610 -1.55 34.64 15.86
CA ASP A 610 -1.49 35.07 14.48
C ASP A 610 -2.46 34.29 13.59
N LEU A 611 -2.54 32.96 13.72
CA LEU A 611 -3.53 32.12 13.01
C LEU A 611 -4.99 32.50 13.36
N ALA A 612 -5.22 33.07 14.54
CA ALA A 612 -6.52 33.63 14.93
C ALA A 612 -6.89 34.96 14.24
N LYS A 613 -6.03 35.49 13.35
CA LYS A 613 -6.27 36.75 12.61
C LYS A 613 -6.18 36.61 11.10
N LYS A 614 -5.39 35.65 10.61
CA LYS A 614 -5.09 35.44 9.18
C LYS A 614 -5.09 33.94 8.85
N PRO A 615 -5.32 33.57 7.59
CA PRO A 615 -5.24 32.17 7.17
C PRO A 615 -3.81 31.61 7.32
N PRO A 616 -3.66 30.29 7.49
CA PRO A 616 -2.36 29.61 7.61
C PRO A 616 -1.51 29.75 6.34
N LEU A 617 -2.13 29.87 5.17
CA LEU A 617 -1.45 30.06 3.90
C LEU A 617 -1.63 31.50 3.41
N SER A 618 -0.51 32.20 3.21
CA SER A 618 -0.52 33.56 2.65
C SER A 618 -0.83 33.56 1.15
N THR A 619 -1.57 34.56 0.68
CA THR A 619 -1.81 34.87 -0.74
C THR A 619 -0.76 35.80 -1.34
N GLU A 620 0.12 36.39 -0.53
CA GLU A 620 1.24 37.22 -1.00
C GLU A 620 2.30 36.38 -1.72
N PRO A 621 3.06 36.97 -2.67
CA PRO A 621 4.13 36.27 -3.35
C PRO A 621 5.13 35.65 -2.38
N ILE A 622 5.41 34.36 -2.55
CA ILE A 622 6.28 33.61 -1.65
C ILE A 622 7.73 33.95 -1.96
N PRO A 623 8.55 34.40 -0.99
CA PRO A 623 9.97 34.63 -1.22
C PRO A 623 10.68 33.29 -1.38
N ILE A 624 11.40 33.13 -2.48
CA ILE A 624 12.16 31.91 -2.80
C ILE A 624 13.64 32.24 -2.81
N THR A 625 14.39 31.58 -1.93
CA THR A 625 15.85 31.74 -1.80
C THR A 625 16.65 30.61 -2.43
N ASP A 626 15.99 29.51 -2.80
CA ASP A 626 16.61 28.35 -3.43
C ASP A 626 16.00 28.11 -4.82
N GLN A 627 16.83 27.74 -5.79
CA GLN A 627 16.33 27.40 -7.12
C GLN A 627 15.48 26.13 -7.09
N LEU A 628 15.84 25.13 -6.28
CA LEU A 628 15.08 23.90 -6.17
C LEU A 628 13.91 24.09 -5.21
N ILE A 629 12.70 24.16 -5.76
CA ILE A 629 11.48 24.33 -4.99
C ILE A 629 10.68 23.03 -4.89
N ARG A 630 9.87 22.93 -3.84
CA ARG A 630 8.76 21.99 -3.73
C ARG A 630 7.51 22.65 -4.29
N ILE A 631 6.72 21.91 -5.06
CA ILE A 631 5.36 22.32 -5.45
C ILE A 631 4.43 21.21 -5.00
N ASP A 632 3.58 21.50 -4.02
CA ASP A 632 2.49 20.60 -3.65
C ASP A 632 1.35 20.76 -4.65
N THR A 633 0.79 19.63 -5.04
CA THR A 633 -0.22 19.53 -6.08
C THR A 633 -1.28 18.56 -5.62
N ASN A 634 -2.51 19.02 -5.55
CA ASN A 634 -3.64 18.17 -5.20
C ASN A 634 -4.74 18.41 -6.23
N ALA A 635 -5.40 17.34 -6.70
CA ALA A 635 -6.51 17.46 -7.63
C ALA A 635 -7.54 16.33 -7.46
N LEU A 636 -8.80 16.68 -7.69
CA LEU A 636 -9.96 15.79 -7.64
C LEU A 636 -10.75 15.91 -8.94
N ASP A 637 -11.27 14.80 -9.40
CA ASP A 637 -12.08 14.74 -10.61
C ASP A 637 -13.27 13.80 -10.37
N ASP A 638 -14.43 14.18 -10.90
CA ASP A 638 -15.69 13.52 -10.59
C ASP A 638 -15.87 12.19 -11.36
N ASN A 639 -15.07 11.92 -12.42
CA ASN A 639 -15.37 10.83 -13.37
C ASN A 639 -14.19 10.05 -13.98
N GLY A 640 -12.93 10.37 -13.68
CA GLY A 640 -11.79 9.71 -14.34
C GLY A 640 -10.44 9.87 -13.65
N GLY A 641 -10.31 10.78 -12.69
CA GLY A 641 -9.03 11.07 -12.04
C GLY A 641 -8.06 11.78 -12.98
N ILE A 642 -6.95 12.26 -12.44
CA ILE A 642 -5.99 13.09 -13.20
C ILE A 642 -5.11 12.20 -14.08
N ALA A 643 -5.15 12.43 -15.39
CA ALA A 643 -4.32 11.75 -16.38
C ALA A 643 -2.89 12.31 -16.41
N ALA A 644 -2.73 13.62 -16.32
CA ALA A 644 -1.43 14.27 -16.36
C ALA A 644 -1.43 15.64 -15.65
N VAL A 645 -0.23 16.09 -15.30
CA VAL A 645 0.06 17.42 -14.79
C VAL A 645 1.10 18.09 -15.68
N ILE A 646 0.88 19.35 -16.07
CA ILE A 646 1.90 20.17 -16.74
C ILE A 646 2.30 21.28 -15.78
N LEU A 647 3.59 21.37 -15.48
CA LEU A 647 4.15 22.46 -14.68
C LEU A 647 4.55 23.61 -15.61
N GLY A 648 4.38 24.85 -15.17
CA GLY A 648 4.73 26.01 -15.98
C GLY A 648 5.38 27.13 -15.18
N ILE A 649 6.24 27.90 -15.83
CA ILE A 649 6.86 29.11 -15.29
C ILE A 649 6.87 30.21 -16.33
N ASN A 650 6.23 31.35 -16.03
CA ASN A 650 6.14 32.49 -16.96
C ASN A 650 5.76 32.06 -18.39
N ASP A 651 4.73 31.21 -18.49
CA ASP A 651 4.19 30.61 -19.72
C ASP A 651 5.07 29.55 -20.42
N GLU A 652 6.26 29.25 -19.90
CA GLU A 652 7.07 28.11 -20.34
C GLU A 652 6.60 26.83 -19.64
N LEU A 653 6.11 25.86 -20.42
CA LEU A 653 5.48 24.64 -19.94
C LEU A 653 6.44 23.44 -20.00
N SER A 654 6.31 22.51 -19.04
CA SER A 654 6.94 21.20 -19.09
C SER A 654 6.24 20.27 -20.09
N ASP A 655 6.87 19.14 -20.41
CA ASP A 655 6.14 17.98 -20.93
C ASP A 655 5.12 17.49 -19.89
N PRO A 656 4.03 16.81 -20.31
CA PRO A 656 3.08 16.19 -19.39
C PRO A 656 3.77 15.21 -18.43
N LEU A 657 3.56 15.40 -17.13
CA LEU A 657 4.08 14.58 -16.05
C LEU A 657 2.98 13.70 -15.46
N PRO A 658 3.30 12.52 -14.90
CA PRO A 658 2.37 11.79 -14.05
C PRO A 658 1.96 12.64 -12.85
N TYR A 659 0.70 12.55 -12.40
CA TYR A 659 0.22 13.21 -11.17
C TYR A 659 0.98 12.69 -9.92
N TYR A 660 1.43 13.58 -9.04
CA TYR A 660 1.99 13.26 -7.73
C TYR A 660 1.43 14.27 -6.72
N ASP A 661 1.48 13.97 -5.41
CA ASP A 661 1.10 14.93 -4.36
C ASP A 661 2.09 16.12 -4.26
N SER A 662 3.33 15.93 -4.74
CA SER A 662 4.29 17.02 -4.86
C SER A 662 5.37 16.77 -5.91
N TYR A 663 5.95 17.87 -6.41
CA TYR A 663 7.07 17.89 -7.34
C TYR A 663 8.27 18.63 -6.74
N ARG A 664 9.47 18.24 -7.18
CA ARG A 664 10.69 19.04 -7.02
C ARG A 664 11.02 19.65 -8.37
N TRP A 665 11.11 20.97 -8.44
CA TRP A 665 11.33 21.67 -9.69
C TRP A 665 12.36 22.79 -9.53
N SER A 666 13.22 22.98 -10.53
CA SER A 666 14.25 24.01 -10.51
C SER A 666 13.73 25.26 -11.20
N LEU A 667 13.67 26.36 -10.45
CA LEU A 667 13.37 27.68 -10.97
C LEU A 667 14.55 28.21 -11.79
N PRO A 668 14.29 29.09 -12.78
CA PRO A 668 15.33 29.79 -13.49
C PRO A 668 16.18 30.63 -12.51
N ALA A 669 17.45 30.81 -12.83
CA ALA A 669 18.39 31.62 -12.03
C ALA A 669 18.11 33.13 -12.09
N VAL A 670 16.94 33.53 -12.61
CA VAL A 670 16.55 34.92 -12.80
C VAL A 670 15.85 35.40 -11.53
N LYS A 671 16.32 36.50 -10.95
CA LYS A 671 15.67 37.15 -9.81
C LYS A 671 14.41 37.90 -10.27
N GLY A 672 13.41 38.02 -9.39
CA GLY A 672 12.19 38.78 -9.64
C GLY A 672 10.91 37.98 -9.39
N GLU A 673 9.79 38.48 -9.89
CA GLU A 673 8.50 37.78 -9.79
C GLU A 673 8.35 36.76 -10.92
N HIS A 674 7.95 35.56 -10.56
CA HIS A 674 7.67 34.47 -11.48
C HIS A 674 6.29 33.90 -11.19
N MET A 675 5.51 33.62 -12.24
CA MET A 675 4.25 32.91 -12.11
C MET A 675 4.52 31.43 -12.33
N VAL A 676 4.32 30.63 -11.28
CA VAL A 676 4.34 29.18 -11.36
C VAL A 676 2.92 28.70 -11.61
N SER A 677 2.72 27.79 -12.55
CA SER A 677 1.43 27.22 -12.87
C SER A 677 1.44 25.69 -12.80
N VAL A 678 0.30 25.11 -12.47
CA VAL A 678 0.04 23.68 -12.55
C VAL A 678 -1.23 23.49 -13.36
N GLN A 679 -1.14 22.81 -14.50
CA GLN A 679 -2.27 22.41 -15.30
C GLN A 679 -2.58 20.94 -15.06
N TYR A 680 -3.75 20.66 -14.49
CA TYR A 680 -4.30 19.32 -14.35
C TYR A 680 -5.06 18.95 -15.61
N ILE A 681 -4.88 17.73 -16.09
CA ILE A 681 -5.57 17.18 -17.25
C ILE A 681 -6.25 15.88 -16.79
N ASP A 682 -7.57 15.79 -16.91
CA ASP A 682 -8.30 14.54 -16.63
C ASP A 682 -8.20 13.55 -17.80
N ARG A 683 -8.82 12.38 -17.66
CA ARG A 683 -8.81 11.35 -18.71
C ARG A 683 -9.67 11.66 -19.93
N ALA A 684 -10.63 12.57 -19.81
CA ALA A 684 -11.43 13.05 -20.94
C ALA A 684 -10.75 14.22 -21.68
N GLY A 685 -9.63 14.72 -21.15
CA GLY A 685 -8.85 15.83 -21.69
C GLY A 685 -9.36 17.20 -21.24
N ASN A 686 -10.27 17.29 -20.25
CA ASN A 686 -10.57 18.58 -19.65
C ASN A 686 -9.42 19.01 -18.76
N THR A 687 -9.25 20.33 -18.62
CA THR A 687 -8.09 20.88 -17.93
C THR A 687 -8.45 21.98 -16.97
N THR A 688 -7.74 22.03 -15.85
CA THR A 688 -7.77 23.14 -14.89
C THR A 688 -6.36 23.65 -14.67
N VAL A 689 -6.17 24.97 -14.75
CA VAL A 689 -4.89 25.61 -14.48
C VAL A 689 -5.01 26.38 -13.17
N VAL A 690 -4.10 26.11 -12.24
CA VAL A 690 -3.89 26.90 -11.04
C VAL A 690 -2.54 27.59 -11.12
N THR A 691 -2.45 28.78 -10.52
CA THR A 691 -1.24 29.62 -10.58
C THR A 691 -0.89 30.20 -9.23
N GLN A 692 0.39 30.35 -8.95
CA GLN A 692 0.90 31.08 -7.80
C GLN A 692 2.11 31.93 -8.19
N THR A 693 2.11 33.20 -7.77
CA THR A 693 3.24 34.09 -7.93
C THR A 693 4.28 33.83 -6.84
N VAL A 694 5.53 33.71 -7.23
CA VAL A 694 6.68 33.64 -6.32
C VAL A 694 7.66 34.77 -6.61
N ARG A 695 8.40 35.21 -5.59
CA ARG A 695 9.46 36.19 -5.72
C ARG A 695 10.80 35.51 -5.51
N VAL A 696 11.51 35.24 -6.59
CA VAL A 696 12.82 34.61 -6.60
C VAL A 696 13.88 35.65 -6.20
N ASN A 697 14.54 35.39 -5.08
CA ASN A 697 15.66 36.17 -4.57
C ASN A 697 16.79 35.23 -4.13
N LEU A 698 17.65 34.88 -5.09
CA LEU A 698 18.72 33.90 -4.89
C LEU A 698 19.98 34.53 -4.26
N PRO A 699 20.77 33.76 -3.48
CA PRO A 699 22.09 34.19 -3.02
C PRO A 699 23.02 34.61 -4.17
N PRO A 700 24.04 35.46 -3.89
CA PRO A 700 24.94 35.93 -4.92
C PRO A 700 25.74 34.79 -5.55
N HIS A 701 25.79 34.79 -6.88
CA HIS A 701 26.60 33.84 -7.65
C HIS A 701 27.92 34.49 -8.09
N VAL A 702 29.04 33.94 -7.60
CA VAL A 702 30.39 34.40 -7.92
C VAL A 702 31.20 33.21 -8.44
N ASP A 703 31.69 33.30 -9.68
CA ASP A 703 32.62 32.31 -10.21
C ASP A 703 33.98 32.50 -9.53
N VAL A 704 34.58 31.40 -9.08
CA VAL A 704 35.88 31.40 -8.41
C VAL A 704 36.88 30.60 -9.24
N ASP A 705 37.84 31.30 -9.84
CA ASP A 705 38.98 30.69 -10.53
C ASP A 705 40.15 30.55 -9.56
N SER A 706 40.65 29.33 -9.37
CA SER A 706 41.81 29.05 -8.52
C SER A 706 43.03 28.62 -9.35
N GLU A 707 44.15 29.31 -9.18
CA GLU A 707 45.46 29.01 -9.78
C GLU A 707 46.48 28.77 -8.66
N TRP A 708 46.94 27.53 -8.51
CA TRP A 708 47.98 27.20 -7.54
C TRP A 708 49.36 27.66 -8.05
N LEU A 709 50.00 28.55 -7.30
CA LEU A 709 51.31 29.12 -7.66
C LEU A 709 52.46 28.24 -7.15
N ASP A 710 52.24 27.57 -6.03
CA ASP A 710 53.13 26.58 -5.42
C ASP A 710 52.32 25.65 -4.47
N GLN A 711 53.00 24.80 -3.69
CA GLN A 711 52.35 23.83 -2.80
C GLN A 711 51.57 24.46 -1.63
N VAL A 712 51.83 25.74 -1.30
CA VAL A 712 51.26 26.45 -0.15
C VAL A 712 50.67 27.81 -0.52
N THR A 713 50.49 28.11 -1.81
CA THR A 713 49.98 29.40 -2.27
C THR A 713 49.01 29.22 -3.44
N VAL A 714 47.80 29.78 -3.28
CA VAL A 714 46.77 29.82 -4.32
C VAL A 714 46.39 31.27 -4.64
N ARG A 715 46.23 31.56 -5.93
CA ARG A 715 45.61 32.79 -6.43
C ARG A 715 44.16 32.49 -6.76
N LEU A 716 43.25 33.27 -6.18
CA LEU A 716 41.82 33.21 -6.43
C LEU A 716 41.38 34.45 -7.20
N ARG A 717 40.64 34.28 -8.29
CA ARG A 717 39.98 35.37 -9.02
C ARG A 717 38.48 35.21 -8.92
N PHE A 718 37.78 36.31 -8.68
CA PHE A 718 36.35 36.35 -8.43
C PHE A 718 35.65 37.11 -9.54
N ASN A 719 34.67 36.46 -10.19
CA ASN A 719 33.85 37.08 -11.21
C ASN A 719 32.38 37.06 -10.76
N VAL A 720 31.87 38.24 -10.39
CA VAL A 720 30.50 38.40 -9.88
C VAL A 720 29.54 38.44 -11.07
N ARG A 721 28.56 37.55 -11.08
CA ARG A 721 27.49 37.56 -12.10
C ARG A 721 26.22 38.28 -11.65
N ASP A 722 26.13 38.64 -10.38
CA ASP A 722 24.97 39.30 -9.77
C ASP A 722 24.98 40.83 -10.00
N ALA A 723 23.79 41.42 -10.15
CA ALA A 723 23.59 42.86 -10.31
C ALA A 723 23.40 43.61 -8.98
N GLU A 724 23.12 42.89 -7.87
CA GLU A 724 22.87 43.48 -6.55
C GLU A 724 24.17 43.71 -5.77
N LEU A 725 24.95 44.69 -6.24
CA LEU A 725 26.14 45.18 -5.55
C LEU A 725 25.77 46.08 -4.35
N PRO A 726 26.60 46.13 -3.28
CA PRO A 726 27.89 45.45 -3.13
C PRO A 726 27.76 43.99 -2.65
N VAL A 727 28.71 43.15 -3.08
CA VAL A 727 28.91 41.78 -2.57
C VAL A 727 30.08 41.77 -1.59
N GLU A 728 29.93 41.02 -0.50
CA GLU A 728 31.00 40.74 0.47
C GLU A 728 31.42 39.26 0.38
N MET A 729 32.66 38.98 0.76
CA MET A 729 33.28 37.66 0.76
C MET A 729 33.79 37.30 2.15
N GLN A 730 33.74 36.02 2.49
CA GLN A 730 34.27 35.50 3.75
C GLN A 730 35.16 34.29 3.43
N PHE A 731 36.30 34.18 4.10
CA PHE A 731 37.24 33.08 3.95
C PHE A 731 37.37 32.34 5.27
N SER A 732 37.51 31.00 5.21
CA SER A 732 37.72 30.18 6.39
C SER A 732 38.47 28.90 6.02
N THR A 733 39.28 28.37 6.94
CA THR A 733 39.87 27.02 6.81
C THR A 733 38.91 25.93 7.32
N GLN A 734 37.81 26.32 7.96
CA GLN A 734 36.72 25.47 8.43
C GLN A 734 35.41 25.76 7.66
N PRO A 735 34.57 24.75 7.37
CA PRO A 735 33.35 24.93 6.58
C PRO A 735 32.25 25.72 7.28
N ASP A 736 32.35 25.94 8.59
CA ASP A 736 31.36 26.68 9.41
C ASP A 736 31.57 28.21 9.42
N PHE A 737 32.74 28.67 8.95
CA PHE A 737 33.16 30.08 8.96
C PHE A 737 33.11 30.76 10.34
N ALA A 738 33.18 29.98 11.43
CA ALA A 738 33.08 30.51 12.78
C ALA A 738 34.17 31.58 13.03
N ALA A 739 33.76 32.74 13.54
CA ALA A 739 34.64 33.85 13.93
C ALA A 739 35.51 34.50 12.82
N THR A 740 35.15 34.33 11.53
CA THR A 740 35.83 35.03 10.42
C THR A 740 35.07 36.31 10.02
N PRO A 741 35.72 37.43 9.69
CA PRO A 741 35.03 38.64 9.28
C PRO A 741 34.58 38.59 7.83
N TRP A 742 33.45 39.21 7.52
CA TRP A 742 33.07 39.53 6.15
C TRP A 742 33.92 40.70 5.63
N LEU A 743 34.38 40.58 4.40
CA LEU A 743 35.23 41.56 3.72
C LEU A 743 34.54 42.04 2.44
N PRO A 744 34.73 43.31 2.01
CA PRO A 744 34.31 43.73 0.68
C PRO A 744 34.91 42.82 -0.39
N LEU A 745 34.13 42.44 -1.41
CA LEU A 745 34.66 41.63 -2.51
C LEU A 745 35.78 42.39 -3.23
N VAL A 746 36.92 41.72 -3.40
CA VAL A 746 38.04 42.20 -4.24
C VAL A 746 38.24 41.22 -5.41
N PRO A 747 38.63 41.69 -6.62
CA PRO A 747 38.64 40.83 -7.81
C PRO A 747 39.67 39.69 -7.78
N GLU A 748 40.76 39.85 -7.03
CA GLU A 748 41.81 38.84 -6.89
C GLU A 748 42.32 38.80 -5.44
N VAL A 749 42.45 37.60 -4.88
CA VAL A 749 43.07 37.34 -3.57
C VAL A 749 44.18 36.32 -3.76
N ARG A 750 45.30 36.51 -3.05
CA ARG A 750 46.33 35.48 -2.89
C ARG A 750 46.30 34.97 -1.47
N TRP A 751 46.11 33.66 -1.33
CA TRP A 751 46.10 32.99 -0.04
C TRP A 751 47.33 32.11 0.08
N ARG A 752 48.03 32.19 1.21
CA ARG A 752 49.23 31.40 1.50
C ARG A 752 49.08 30.75 2.86
N TRP A 753 49.39 29.45 2.93
CA TRP A 753 49.47 28.66 4.16
C TRP A 753 50.91 28.61 4.68
N GLU A 754 51.09 28.35 5.97
CA GLU A 754 52.42 28.03 6.53
C GLU A 754 52.86 26.63 6.06
N GLU A 755 54.18 26.40 5.94
CA GLU A 755 54.73 25.16 5.33
C GLU A 755 54.32 23.85 6.05
N THR A 756 53.84 23.94 7.29
CA THR A 756 53.40 22.80 8.11
C THR A 756 51.89 22.54 8.05
N GLU A 757 51.10 23.41 7.41
CA GLU A 757 49.64 23.31 7.35
C GLU A 757 49.17 22.53 6.13
N ARG A 758 48.03 21.84 6.26
CA ARG A 758 47.37 21.20 5.11
C ARG A 758 46.54 22.24 4.36
N PRO A 759 46.73 22.42 3.03
CA PRO A 759 45.97 23.42 2.28
C PRO A 759 44.49 23.06 2.25
N HIS A 760 43.67 23.88 2.92
CA HIS A 760 42.23 23.77 2.98
C HIS A 760 41.64 25.17 3.18
N LEU A 761 40.75 25.59 2.27
CA LEU A 761 40.17 26.93 2.27
C LEU A 761 38.78 26.88 1.67
N PHE A 762 37.84 27.52 2.35
CA PHE A 762 36.49 27.78 1.87
C PHE A 762 36.32 29.27 1.66
N VAL A 763 35.54 29.62 0.64
CA VAL A 763 35.05 30.99 0.41
C VAL A 763 33.54 30.96 0.26
N ARG A 764 32.85 31.96 0.81
CA ARG A 764 31.43 32.20 0.56
C ARG A 764 31.16 33.69 0.40
N PHE A 765 30.02 34.03 -0.18
CA PHE A 765 29.65 35.40 -0.53
C PHE A 765 28.33 35.78 0.12
N ARG A 766 28.13 37.08 0.40
CA ARG A 766 26.83 37.61 0.78
C ARG A 766 26.50 38.87 -0.01
N ASP A 767 25.23 39.05 -0.33
CA ASP A 767 24.74 40.27 -0.98
C ASP A 767 24.32 41.33 0.05
N ALA A 768 23.84 42.47 -0.44
CA ALA A 768 23.34 43.56 0.39
C ALA A 768 22.05 43.22 1.17
N ALA A 769 21.29 42.21 0.73
CA ALA A 769 20.12 41.68 1.43
C ALA A 769 20.51 40.69 2.55
N GLY A 770 21.78 40.29 2.61
CA GLY A 770 22.30 39.36 3.60
C GLY A 770 22.15 37.88 3.22
N LEU A 771 21.75 37.57 1.97
CA LEU A 771 21.69 36.18 1.50
C LEU A 771 23.10 35.65 1.26
N VAL A 772 23.37 34.46 1.78
CA VAL A 772 24.70 33.87 1.80
C VAL A 772 24.80 32.72 0.81
N SER A 773 25.81 32.73 -0.05
CA SER A 773 26.08 31.63 -0.99
C SER A 773 26.52 30.38 -0.25
N VAL A 774 26.31 29.22 -0.88
CA VAL A 774 26.94 27.97 -0.42
C VAL A 774 28.47 28.13 -0.40
N PRO A 775 29.18 27.59 0.60
CA PRO A 775 30.64 27.58 0.63
C PRO A 775 31.25 26.85 -0.57
N ILE A 776 32.27 27.46 -1.16
CA ILE A 776 33.09 26.88 -2.22
C ILE A 776 34.41 26.43 -1.61
N GLU A 777 34.70 25.13 -1.70
CA GLU A 777 35.98 24.56 -1.27
C GLU A 777 37.05 24.76 -2.36
N ILE A 778 38.19 25.31 -1.99
CA ILE A 778 39.35 25.49 -2.86
C ILE A 778 40.26 24.27 -2.70
N THR A 779 40.27 23.41 -3.71
CA THR A 779 41.02 22.15 -3.70
C THR A 779 42.30 22.20 -4.54
N LEU A 780 43.35 21.50 -4.07
CA LEU A 780 44.61 21.30 -4.79
C LEU A 780 44.43 20.23 -5.88
N ARG A 781 44.32 20.65 -7.15
CA ARG A 781 44.24 19.71 -8.29
C ARG A 781 45.64 19.18 -8.64
N HIS A 782 45.94 17.94 -8.27
CA HIS A 782 47.14 17.25 -8.76
C HIS A 782 46.91 16.77 -10.20
N GLN A 783 47.61 17.35 -11.18
CA GLN A 783 47.70 16.77 -12.51
C GLN A 783 48.68 15.58 -12.47
N VAL A 784 48.14 14.35 -12.49
CA VAL A 784 48.97 13.15 -12.70
C VAL A 784 49.28 13.04 -14.19
N PHE A 785 50.49 13.42 -14.59
CA PHE A 785 51.03 13.05 -15.89
C PHE A 785 51.51 11.60 -15.80
N ILE A 786 50.86 10.67 -16.50
CA ILE A 786 51.39 9.32 -16.74
C ILE A 786 52.27 9.41 -17.99
N PRO A 787 53.61 9.29 -17.90
CA PRO A 787 54.43 9.20 -19.10
C PRO A 787 54.28 7.80 -19.69
N LEU A 788 53.77 7.70 -20.92
CA LEU A 788 53.91 6.50 -21.74
C LEU A 788 55.39 6.40 -22.16
N VAL A 789 56.20 5.64 -21.41
CA VAL A 789 57.52 5.21 -21.87
C VAL A 789 57.51 3.69 -21.97
N GLY A 790 57.78 3.20 -23.18
CA GLY A 790 57.91 1.79 -23.49
C GLY A 790 59.16 1.16 -22.87
N HIS A 791 59.00 -0.11 -22.55
CA HIS A 791 60.04 -1.13 -22.57
C HIS A 791 59.45 -2.40 -23.17
#